data_AF-A0A3C1RPA3-F1
#
_entry.id   AF-A0A3C1RPA3-F1
#
_cell.length_a   1.000
_cell.length_b   1.000
_cell.length_c   1.000
_cell.angle_alpha   90.00
_cell.angle_beta   90.00
_cell.angle_gamma   90.00
#
_symmetry.space_group_name_H-M   'P 1'
#
loop_
_entity.id
_entity.type
_entity.pdbx_description
1 polymer ?
#
loop_
_entity_poly.entity_id
_entity_poly.type
_entity_poly.pdbx_seq_one_letter_code
_entity_poly.pdbx_strand_id
1 'polypeptide(L)'
;MNDPNSNVPPIVYAEASVNSQGGVSLFRSSELITSENITQFYSHPQQVNLAIQRLKAEGFEVLETGRVTLSIAGSAELYERVFNTKIIAKDKPVIKGGGLESIGTFLDTPDTDIIGFVDTSSSDLSNLIEGIALSEPVYYTDVGLPSGHPPDTSYWHLIPQDITQKLNAVTAHQQGIKGQGINVVMVDSGWYRHPFFTQNRYRGKVILAAGCINPEVDESGHGTGESANIFSIAPEVNFTMLKWNFKNSIAAFKKAVFLRPDIVSCSWGSSKQYLPLSAYNIALTANIADAVYQGIIVVFSAGNGHWGFPSQHPDVIAAGGVYLDSDGKLEASNYASGFSSNIYSGRIVPDICGLVGKKPRAAYILLPVPPGSTLDAAFGLPGLKHPDADETPSGDGWAAFSGTSAAAPQLAGICALMKQVNPQLSPQQAKEILQQTAIDVIEGNCNSATGGHSAKPGFDWATGSGLVNAFKAVQRAQKLAKGETNKLSQNSQRPHTKPVSKHKNIKQMEGFMNFSVDIQSNEPLAQKLNKLDIKWQLDQKLQKILNKARKNDPDIPYLEIDQISFTLRSSQTNVVAALKQEIEQVKNDMKNVDRIKIPLSALVAAESLLKIGQADDFVIDFLTEALEKADSPMAKSRAIKALGELSSCGCGSKSSNP
;
A
#
# COMPACT_ATOMS: atom_id res chain seq x y z
N MET A 1 -31.26 12.51 21.01
CA MET A 1 -30.31 12.99 22.03
C MET A 1 -29.19 11.99 22.06
N ASN A 2 -28.00 12.38 21.62
CA ASN A 2 -26.83 11.50 21.68
C ASN A 2 -26.42 11.38 23.15
N ASP A 3 -26.14 10.16 23.59
CA ASP A 3 -25.61 9.89 24.91
C ASP A 3 -24.27 10.64 25.06
N PRO A 4 -24.11 11.56 26.03
CA PRO A 4 -22.85 12.28 26.25
C PRO A 4 -21.66 11.36 26.55
N ASN A 5 -21.89 10.07 26.87
CA ASN A 5 -20.84 9.09 27.06
C ASN A 5 -20.36 8.38 25.77
N SER A 6 -20.99 8.61 24.60
CA SER A 6 -20.64 7.84 23.38
C SER A 6 -19.23 8.08 22.85
N ASN A 7 -18.58 9.18 23.28
CA ASN A 7 -17.29 9.64 22.75
C ASN A 7 -16.14 9.56 23.76
N VAL A 8 -16.35 8.95 24.94
CA VAL A 8 -15.27 8.70 25.90
C VAL A 8 -14.43 7.52 25.42
N PRO A 9 -13.10 7.64 25.32
CA PRO A 9 -12.25 6.56 24.83
C PRO A 9 -12.20 5.39 25.83
N PRO A 10 -11.94 4.16 25.37
CA PRO A 10 -11.85 2.98 26.25
C PRO A 10 -10.67 3.05 27.23
N ILE A 11 -9.65 3.86 26.92
CA ILE A 11 -8.51 4.14 27.78
C ILE A 11 -8.38 5.66 27.91
N VAL A 12 -8.34 6.14 29.14
CA VAL A 12 -8.12 7.52 29.53
C VAL A 12 -6.70 7.67 30.05
N TYR A 13 -5.96 8.60 29.45
CA TYR A 13 -4.62 8.99 29.85
C TYR A 13 -4.70 10.26 30.71
N ALA A 14 -3.88 10.34 31.75
CA ALA A 14 -3.84 11.48 32.64
C ALA A 14 -2.49 11.62 33.35
N GLU A 15 -2.28 12.80 33.94
CA GLU A 15 -1.14 13.11 34.80
C GLU A 15 -1.62 13.21 36.25
N ALA A 16 -1.17 12.30 37.11
CA ALA A 16 -1.43 12.35 38.54
C ALA A 16 -0.32 13.14 39.25
N SER A 17 -0.69 14.18 40.00
CA SER A 17 0.26 14.92 40.83
C SER A 17 0.29 14.33 42.23
N VAL A 18 1.48 13.91 42.67
CA VAL A 18 1.72 13.45 44.05
C VAL A 18 1.98 14.67 44.92
N ASN A 19 1.51 14.65 46.17
CA ASN A 19 1.58 15.80 47.09
C ASN A 19 2.92 16.56 47.01
N SER A 20 2.81 17.84 46.68
CA SER A 20 3.94 18.76 46.47
C SER A 20 4.65 19.08 47.78
N GLN A 21 5.99 19.03 47.82
CA GLN A 21 6.77 19.34 49.02
C GLN A 21 6.65 20.80 49.47
N GLY A 22 6.37 21.72 48.54
CA GLY A 22 6.16 23.14 48.83
C GLY A 22 4.86 23.45 49.58
N GLY A 23 4.00 22.45 49.83
CA GLY A 23 2.76 22.61 50.58
C GLY A 23 1.62 23.30 49.81
N VAL A 24 1.85 23.67 48.56
CA VAL A 24 0.86 24.23 47.62
C VAL A 24 0.64 23.22 46.51
N SER A 25 -0.62 22.89 46.24
CA SER A 25 -0.98 21.94 45.18
C SER A 25 -0.70 22.54 43.79
N LEU A 26 -0.16 21.70 42.90
CA LEU A 26 0.13 22.00 41.49
C LEU A 26 -1.09 22.62 40.77
N PHE A 27 -2.28 22.07 41.01
CA PHE A 27 -3.51 22.48 40.33
C PHE A 27 -4.24 23.65 41.00
N ARG A 28 -3.79 24.08 42.18
CA ARG A 28 -4.41 25.19 42.94
C ARG A 28 -3.44 26.34 43.23
N SER A 29 -2.25 26.34 42.61
CA SER A 29 -1.31 27.46 42.68
C SER A 29 -1.92 28.71 42.04
N SER A 30 -1.82 29.85 42.72
CA SER A 30 -2.18 31.17 42.16
C SER A 30 -1.08 31.77 41.30
N GLU A 31 0.15 31.25 41.37
CA GLU A 31 1.29 31.68 40.56
C GLU A 31 1.43 30.81 39.31
N LEU A 32 1.84 31.43 38.19
CA LEU A 32 2.21 30.71 36.98
C LEU A 32 3.43 29.83 37.25
N ILE A 33 3.40 28.58 36.78
CA ILE A 33 4.49 27.64 36.96
C ILE A 33 5.57 27.91 35.91
N THR A 34 6.79 28.18 36.36
CA THR A 34 7.95 28.48 35.52
C THR A 34 9.21 27.80 36.06
N SER A 35 10.34 27.94 35.38
CA SER A 35 11.63 27.42 35.86
C SER A 35 12.03 27.95 37.24
N GLU A 36 11.52 29.12 37.63
CA GLU A 36 11.87 29.79 38.87
C GLU A 36 11.18 29.18 40.11
N ASN A 37 9.97 28.63 39.94
CA ASN A 37 9.18 28.07 41.06
C ASN A 37 8.88 26.56 40.95
N ILE A 38 9.29 25.89 39.87
CA ILE A 38 8.98 24.47 39.61
C ILE A 38 9.37 23.52 40.75
N THR A 39 10.41 23.84 41.52
CA THR A 39 10.91 23.00 42.62
C THR A 39 9.92 22.90 43.79
N GLN A 40 9.00 23.86 43.94
CA GLN A 40 7.95 23.83 44.96
C GLN A 40 6.94 22.70 44.71
N PHE A 41 6.79 22.28 43.46
CA PHE A 41 5.87 21.24 43.02
C PHE A 41 6.53 19.86 42.88
N TYR A 42 7.75 19.69 43.38
CA TYR A 42 8.39 18.38 43.41
C TYR A 42 7.82 17.54 44.55
N SER A 43 7.58 16.26 44.26
CA SER A 43 7.10 15.30 45.27
C SER A 43 8.27 14.54 45.90
N HIS A 44 8.11 14.08 47.15
CA HIS A 44 9.16 13.29 47.81
C HIS A 44 9.28 11.88 47.19
N PRO A 45 10.49 11.37 46.85
CA PRO A 45 10.64 10.08 46.16
C PRO A 45 9.96 8.90 46.87
N GLN A 46 9.92 8.91 48.20
CA GLN A 46 9.22 7.88 48.98
C GLN A 46 7.69 7.94 48.78
N GLN A 47 7.12 9.14 48.69
CA GLN A 47 5.68 9.32 48.42
C GLN A 47 5.35 8.96 46.98
N VAL A 48 6.23 9.28 46.03
CA VAL A 48 6.09 8.86 44.63
C VAL A 48 6.03 7.33 44.53
N ASN A 49 6.97 6.62 45.15
CA ASN A 49 6.97 5.15 45.13
C ASN A 49 5.71 4.56 45.77
N LEU A 50 5.23 5.15 46.86
CA LEU A 50 4.00 4.73 47.52
C LEU A 50 2.76 4.99 46.65
N ALA A 51 2.68 6.15 46.00
CA ALA A 51 1.59 6.49 45.08
C ALA A 51 1.55 5.52 43.89
N ILE A 52 2.70 5.18 43.30
CA ILE A 52 2.80 4.19 42.21
C ILE A 52 2.24 2.83 42.66
N GLN A 53 2.61 2.35 43.85
CA GLN A 53 2.12 1.09 44.38
C GLN A 53 0.60 1.11 44.58
N ARG A 54 0.05 2.22 45.09
CA ARG A 54 -1.39 2.37 45.35
C ARG A 54 -2.20 2.48 44.06
N LEU A 55 -1.73 3.27 43.09
CA LEU A 55 -2.36 3.38 41.76
C LEU A 55 -2.39 2.03 41.04
N LYS A 56 -1.29 1.27 41.07
CA LYS A 56 -1.25 -0.09 40.50
C LYS A 56 -2.18 -1.05 41.23
N ALA A 57 -2.29 -0.95 42.56
CA ALA A 57 -3.21 -1.77 43.34
C ALA A 57 -4.69 -1.49 43.00
N GLU A 58 -5.03 -0.25 42.65
CA GLU A 58 -6.36 0.11 42.16
C GLU A 58 -6.61 -0.32 40.70
N GLY A 59 -5.57 -0.72 39.97
CA GLY A 59 -5.67 -1.21 38.59
C GLY A 59 -5.24 -0.21 37.51
N PHE A 60 -4.65 0.94 37.88
CA PHE A 60 -4.05 1.85 36.91
C PHE A 60 -2.73 1.31 36.38
N GLU A 61 -2.47 1.54 35.10
CA GLU A 61 -1.14 1.44 34.54
C GLU A 61 -0.37 2.74 34.81
N VAL A 62 0.81 2.63 35.40
CA VAL A 62 1.73 3.77 35.55
C VAL A 62 2.76 3.67 34.43
N LEU A 63 2.68 4.61 33.49
CA LEU A 63 3.43 4.60 32.24
C LEU A 63 4.83 5.18 32.41
N GLU A 64 4.92 6.37 33.01
CA GLU A 64 6.17 7.11 33.19
C GLU A 64 6.16 7.90 34.51
N THR A 65 7.34 8.12 35.09
CA THR A 65 7.48 8.84 36.36
C THR A 65 8.25 10.15 36.17
N GLY A 66 7.64 11.27 36.54
CA GLY A 66 8.27 12.58 36.57
C GLY A 66 8.60 13.05 38.00
N ARG A 67 9.33 14.17 38.10
CA ARG A 67 9.57 14.85 39.38
C ARG A 67 8.35 15.63 39.89
N VAL A 68 7.37 15.87 39.01
CA VAL A 68 6.18 16.71 39.25
C VAL A 68 4.90 15.90 39.16
N THR A 69 4.78 15.01 38.16
CA THR A 69 3.60 14.17 37.92
C THR A 69 3.98 12.74 37.56
N LEU A 70 2.99 11.85 37.59
CA LEU A 70 3.04 10.47 37.11
C LEU A 70 2.06 10.31 35.95
N SER A 71 2.53 9.80 34.82
CA SER A 71 1.66 9.48 33.69
C SER A 71 0.94 8.17 33.97
N ILE A 72 -0.40 8.21 33.95
CA ILE A 72 -1.26 7.06 34.25
C ILE A 72 -2.26 6.78 33.12
N ALA A 73 -2.65 5.51 33.01
CA ALA A 73 -3.70 5.06 32.10
C ALA A 73 -4.68 4.11 32.79
N GLY A 74 -5.95 4.19 32.42
CA GLY A 74 -7.04 3.37 32.96
C GLY A 74 -8.33 3.56 32.17
N SER A 75 -9.36 2.72 32.40
CA SER A 75 -10.68 2.95 31.79
C SER A 75 -11.38 4.12 32.47
N ALA A 76 -12.35 4.75 31.80
CA ALA A 76 -13.12 5.85 32.42
C ALA A 76 -13.80 5.42 33.72
N GLU A 77 -14.40 4.22 33.75
CA GLU A 77 -15.05 3.66 34.95
C GLU A 77 -14.07 3.48 36.11
N LEU A 78 -12.79 3.20 35.81
CA LEU A 78 -11.76 3.10 36.82
C LEU A 78 -11.48 4.45 37.49
N TYR A 79 -11.35 5.54 36.69
CA TYR A 79 -11.20 6.89 37.23
C TYR A 79 -12.43 7.30 38.04
N GLU A 80 -13.64 7.08 37.51
CA GLU A 80 -14.89 7.40 38.18
C GLU A 80 -15.03 6.69 39.53
N ARG A 81 -14.70 5.39 39.59
CA ARG A 81 -14.72 4.58 40.81
C ARG A 81 -13.71 5.05 41.84
N VAL A 82 -12.45 5.26 41.45
CA VAL A 82 -11.35 5.51 42.39
C VAL A 82 -11.37 6.94 42.90
N PHE A 83 -11.72 7.90 42.05
CA PHE A 83 -11.71 9.33 42.40
C PHE A 83 -13.09 9.89 42.71
N ASN A 84 -14.15 9.07 42.60
CA ASN A 84 -15.53 9.46 42.88
C ASN A 84 -15.97 10.69 42.05
N THR A 85 -15.69 10.63 40.74
CA THR A 85 -16.01 11.67 39.77
C THR A 85 -16.80 11.10 38.59
N LYS A 86 -17.12 11.93 37.59
CA LYS A 86 -17.68 11.50 36.30
C LYS A 86 -16.85 12.07 35.14
N ILE A 87 -16.43 11.21 34.21
CA ILE A 87 -15.72 11.65 33.01
C ILE A 87 -16.72 11.86 31.89
N ILE A 88 -16.65 13.02 31.26
CA ILE A 88 -17.48 13.38 30.10
C ILE A 88 -16.61 13.83 28.93
N ALA A 89 -17.10 13.61 27.71
CA ALA A 89 -16.49 14.13 26.50
C ALA A 89 -17.15 15.47 26.11
N LYS A 90 -16.33 16.50 25.86
CA LYS A 90 -16.76 17.82 25.36
C LYS A 90 -16.07 18.14 24.04
N ASP A 91 -16.85 18.33 23.00
CA ASP A 91 -16.36 18.77 21.70
C ASP A 91 -16.15 20.29 21.70
N LYS A 92 -14.96 20.74 21.29
CA LYS A 92 -14.59 22.15 21.18
C LYS A 92 -13.99 22.47 19.81
N PRO A 93 -14.21 23.68 19.26
CA PRO A 93 -13.48 24.15 18.10
C PRO A 93 -11.97 24.19 18.38
N VAL A 94 -11.18 23.64 17.46
CA VAL A 94 -9.72 23.61 17.52
C VAL A 94 -9.12 23.89 16.14
N ILE A 95 -7.86 24.30 16.13
CA ILE A 95 -7.07 24.38 14.90
C ILE A 95 -6.15 23.16 14.87
N LYS A 96 -6.33 22.29 13.86
CA LYS A 96 -5.46 21.13 13.62
C LYS A 96 -4.34 21.50 12.65
N GLY A 97 -3.43 20.57 12.39
CA GLY A 97 -2.32 20.79 11.44
C GLY A 97 -2.80 21.33 10.09
N GLY A 98 -2.03 22.26 9.51
CA GLY A 98 -2.38 22.97 8.28
C GLY A 98 -3.35 24.15 8.47
N GLY A 99 -3.50 24.66 9.70
CA GLY A 99 -4.35 25.81 10.01
C GLY A 99 -5.86 25.53 9.89
N LEU A 100 -6.25 24.27 9.88
CA LEU A 100 -7.64 23.85 9.64
C LEU A 100 -8.47 23.92 10.92
N GLU A 101 -9.53 24.73 10.90
CA GLU A 101 -10.58 24.69 11.92
C GLU A 101 -11.32 23.34 11.88
N SER A 102 -11.36 22.65 13.00
CA SER A 102 -11.99 21.33 13.17
C SER A 102 -12.57 21.22 14.58
N ILE A 103 -13.17 20.07 14.90
CA ILE A 103 -13.66 19.75 16.25
C ILE A 103 -12.65 18.80 16.93
N GLY A 104 -12.25 19.16 18.14
CA GLY A 104 -11.46 18.32 19.05
C GLY A 104 -12.33 17.86 20.21
N THR A 105 -12.24 16.58 20.56
CA THR A 105 -12.92 16.01 21.72
C THR A 105 -12.00 16.04 22.92
N PHE A 106 -12.41 16.75 23.97
CA PHE A 106 -11.69 16.90 25.23
C PHE A 106 -12.39 16.08 26.31
N LEU A 107 -11.64 15.52 27.25
CA LEU A 107 -12.21 14.90 28.44
C LEU A 107 -12.28 15.94 29.56
N ASP A 108 -13.34 15.87 30.33
CA ASP A 108 -13.62 16.83 31.40
C ASP A 108 -14.39 16.16 32.54
N THR A 109 -14.44 16.84 33.68
CA THR A 109 -15.25 16.45 34.83
C THR A 109 -16.21 17.60 35.20
N PRO A 110 -17.45 17.30 35.60
CA PRO A 110 -18.46 18.35 35.87
C PRO A 110 -18.39 18.92 37.29
N ASP A 111 -17.55 18.36 38.16
CA ASP A 111 -17.46 18.64 39.60
C ASP A 111 -16.45 19.74 39.95
N THR A 112 -15.68 20.24 38.97
CA THR A 112 -14.70 21.30 39.18
C THR A 112 -14.77 22.39 38.10
N ASP A 113 -14.30 23.60 38.44
CA ASP A 113 -14.21 24.72 37.49
C ASP A 113 -12.95 24.66 36.60
N ILE A 114 -12.00 23.78 36.92
CA ILE A 114 -10.78 23.59 36.16
C ILE A 114 -11.03 22.50 35.12
N ILE A 115 -10.97 22.87 33.84
CA ILE A 115 -11.22 21.95 32.74
C ILE A 115 -10.23 20.79 32.79
N GLY A 116 -10.74 19.55 32.73
CA GLY A 116 -9.95 18.33 32.73
C GLY A 116 -9.37 17.95 34.09
N PHE A 117 -9.74 18.65 35.17
CA PHE A 117 -9.21 18.40 36.50
C PHE A 117 -10.10 17.47 37.32
N VAL A 118 -9.53 16.35 37.77
CA VAL A 118 -10.17 15.47 38.74
C VAL A 118 -9.72 15.87 40.14
N ASP A 119 -10.67 16.32 40.97
CA ASP A 119 -10.45 16.55 42.39
C ASP A 119 -10.38 15.20 43.13
N THR A 120 -9.25 14.94 43.78
CA THR A 120 -9.01 13.68 44.50
C THR A 120 -9.45 13.73 45.96
N SER A 121 -9.95 14.85 46.47
CA SER A 121 -10.24 15.04 47.90
C SER A 121 -11.26 14.06 48.48
N SER A 122 -12.16 13.51 47.65
CA SER A 122 -13.10 12.45 48.03
C SER A 122 -12.56 11.02 47.86
N SER A 123 -11.33 10.86 47.39
CA SER A 123 -10.69 9.56 47.14
C SER A 123 -9.90 9.07 48.36
N ASP A 124 -9.78 7.75 48.49
CA ASP A 124 -8.85 7.10 49.42
C ASP A 124 -7.37 7.40 49.09
N LEU A 125 -7.09 7.93 47.89
CA LEU A 125 -5.76 8.36 47.47
C LEU A 125 -5.47 9.85 47.75
N SER A 126 -6.42 10.60 48.33
CA SER A 126 -6.31 12.04 48.61
C SER A 126 -5.10 12.45 49.47
N ASN A 127 -4.57 11.52 50.27
CA ASN A 127 -3.40 11.74 51.10
C ASN A 127 -2.06 11.64 50.35
N LEU A 128 -2.08 11.13 49.11
CA LEU A 128 -0.90 10.90 48.28
C LEU A 128 -0.96 11.62 46.94
N ILE A 129 -2.16 11.78 46.38
CA ILE A 129 -2.39 12.41 45.08
C ILE A 129 -3.23 13.67 45.34
N GLU A 130 -2.66 14.83 45.02
CA GLU A 130 -3.29 16.13 45.24
C GLU A 130 -4.22 16.54 44.08
N GLY A 131 -4.19 15.79 42.98
CA GLY A 131 -5.07 15.99 41.83
C GLY A 131 -4.65 15.22 40.59
N ILE A 132 -5.52 15.16 39.59
CA ILE A 132 -5.24 14.54 38.29
C ILE A 132 -5.66 15.47 37.16
N ALA A 133 -4.80 15.61 36.14
CA ALA A 133 -5.12 16.29 34.90
C ALA A 133 -5.34 15.29 33.77
N LEU A 134 -6.55 15.24 33.21
CA LEU A 134 -6.87 14.43 32.05
C LEU A 134 -6.08 14.94 30.83
N SER A 135 -5.54 14.03 30.01
CA SER A 135 -4.76 14.40 28.83
C SER A 135 -5.61 15.13 27.79
N GLU A 136 -5.07 16.21 27.23
CA GLU A 136 -5.68 16.94 26.13
C GLU A 136 -5.09 16.53 24.76
N PRO A 137 -5.87 16.58 23.67
CA PRO A 137 -5.34 16.36 22.34
C PRO A 137 -4.40 17.50 21.92
N VAL A 138 -3.22 17.13 21.40
CA VAL A 138 -2.23 18.08 20.85
C VAL A 138 -2.18 18.00 19.32
N TYR A 139 -1.95 19.15 18.67
CA TYR A 139 -1.92 19.27 17.21
C TYR A 139 -0.62 19.89 16.72
N TYR A 140 -0.19 19.52 15.52
CA TYR A 140 0.98 20.13 14.89
C TYR A 140 0.75 21.61 14.55
N THR A 141 1.70 22.47 14.91
CA THR A 141 1.74 23.88 14.50
C THR A 141 2.22 23.99 13.05
N ASP A 142 1.28 24.27 12.16
CA ASP A 142 1.36 24.66 10.73
C ASP A 142 2.62 24.32 9.89
N VAL A 143 2.43 23.46 8.89
CA VAL A 143 3.08 23.58 7.57
C VAL A 143 2.03 24.22 6.68
N GLY A 144 2.29 25.42 6.15
CA GLY A 144 1.26 26.26 5.52
C GLY A 144 0.43 25.54 4.44
N LEU A 145 -0.79 26.03 4.19
CA LEU A 145 -1.69 25.44 3.19
C LEU A 145 -0.98 25.30 1.82
N PRO A 146 -1.04 24.13 1.18
CA PRO A 146 -0.36 23.91 -0.09
C PRO A 146 -0.99 24.73 -1.21
N SER A 147 -0.25 24.97 -2.28
CA SER A 147 -0.78 25.65 -3.46
C SER A 147 -1.94 24.85 -4.06
N GLY A 148 -3.03 25.52 -4.43
CA GLY A 148 -4.12 24.88 -5.18
C GLY A 148 -3.78 24.58 -6.65
N HIS A 149 -2.67 25.13 -7.14
CA HIS A 149 -2.13 24.89 -8.48
C HIS A 149 -0.88 24.00 -8.38
N PRO A 150 -0.70 23.06 -9.34
CA PRO A 150 0.49 22.22 -9.38
C PRO A 150 1.76 23.07 -9.57
N PRO A 151 2.89 22.68 -8.96
CA PRO A 151 4.17 23.33 -9.16
C PRO A 151 4.71 23.11 -10.58
N ASP A 152 5.54 24.04 -11.06
CA ASP A 152 6.25 23.88 -12.32
C ASP A 152 7.42 22.89 -12.16
N THR A 153 7.55 21.95 -13.09
CA THR A 153 8.68 21.00 -13.15
C THR A 153 9.34 21.02 -14.53
N SER A 154 10.57 20.53 -14.65
CA SER A 154 11.35 20.66 -15.89
C SER A 154 11.14 19.53 -16.91
N TYR A 155 10.41 18.49 -16.55
CA TYR A 155 10.18 17.29 -17.37
C TYR A 155 8.73 17.19 -17.86
N TRP A 156 8.52 16.36 -18.90
CA TRP A 156 7.19 16.08 -19.41
C TRP A 156 6.36 15.31 -18.38
N HIS A 157 5.23 15.90 -18.02
CA HIS A 157 4.26 15.34 -17.08
C HIS A 157 2.86 15.79 -17.49
N LEU A 158 1.85 15.21 -16.85
CA LEU A 158 0.47 15.63 -16.93
C LEU A 158 0.03 16.24 -15.60
N ILE A 159 -0.91 17.15 -15.65
CA ILE A 159 -1.68 17.62 -14.50
C ILE A 159 -3.13 17.11 -14.60
N PRO A 160 -3.94 17.19 -13.52
CA PRO A 160 -5.31 16.67 -13.54
C PRO A 160 -6.16 17.18 -14.71
N GLN A 161 -5.99 18.44 -15.13
CA GLN A 161 -6.72 19.02 -16.26
C GLN A 161 -6.37 18.37 -17.60
N ASP A 162 -5.12 17.93 -17.79
CA ASP A 162 -4.71 17.27 -19.03
C ASP A 162 -5.45 15.95 -19.22
N ILE A 163 -5.71 15.22 -18.14
CA ILE A 163 -6.39 13.92 -18.15
C ILE A 163 -7.74 14.03 -18.87
N THR A 164 -8.50 15.08 -18.58
CA THR A 164 -9.79 15.39 -19.22
C THR A 164 -9.65 15.53 -20.74
N GLN A 165 -8.60 16.19 -21.21
CA GLN A 165 -8.33 16.38 -22.63
C GLN A 165 -7.78 15.11 -23.29
N LYS A 166 -6.76 14.50 -22.69
CA LYS A 166 -6.03 13.36 -23.25
C LYS A 166 -6.85 12.08 -23.29
N LEU A 167 -7.82 11.91 -22.37
CA LEU A 167 -8.81 10.82 -22.42
C LEU A 167 -10.11 11.19 -23.15
N ASN A 168 -10.13 12.34 -23.84
CA ASN A 168 -11.24 12.81 -24.66
C ASN A 168 -12.58 12.94 -23.90
N ALA A 169 -12.56 13.51 -22.69
CA ALA A 169 -13.76 13.78 -21.88
C ALA A 169 -14.31 15.20 -22.07
N VAL A 170 -13.51 16.14 -22.61
CA VAL A 170 -13.90 17.56 -22.80
C VAL A 170 -15.23 17.71 -23.55
N THR A 171 -15.44 16.98 -24.65
CA THR A 171 -16.69 17.08 -25.42
C THR A 171 -17.89 16.56 -24.65
N ALA A 172 -17.74 15.53 -23.81
CA ALA A 172 -18.81 15.07 -22.92
C ALA A 172 -19.17 16.17 -21.90
N HIS A 173 -18.16 16.83 -21.32
CA HIS A 173 -18.36 17.92 -20.37
C HIS A 173 -19.08 19.12 -20.97
N GLN A 174 -18.71 19.50 -22.21
CA GLN A 174 -19.39 20.56 -22.97
C GLN A 174 -20.87 20.23 -23.25
N GLN A 175 -21.22 18.94 -23.29
CA GLN A 175 -22.60 18.46 -23.41
C GLN A 175 -23.32 18.31 -22.05
N GLY A 176 -22.72 18.76 -20.95
CA GLY A 176 -23.29 18.63 -19.60
C GLY A 176 -23.20 17.21 -19.02
N ILE A 177 -22.41 16.32 -19.63
CA ILE A 177 -22.20 14.95 -19.16
C ILE A 177 -20.92 14.96 -18.33
N LYS A 178 -21.08 15.02 -17.01
CA LYS A 178 -20.02 15.27 -16.02
C LYS A 178 -20.06 14.33 -14.81
N GLY A 179 -20.89 13.29 -14.86
CA GLY A 179 -21.08 12.31 -13.79
C GLY A 179 -22.20 12.67 -12.81
N GLN A 180 -23.03 13.67 -13.12
CA GLN A 180 -24.09 14.15 -12.23
C GLN A 180 -25.03 13.02 -11.80
N GLY A 181 -25.26 12.91 -10.49
CA GLY A 181 -26.19 11.93 -9.91
C GLY A 181 -25.63 10.51 -9.78
N ILE A 182 -24.39 10.26 -10.22
CA ILE A 182 -23.76 8.94 -10.12
C ILE A 182 -22.94 8.84 -8.85
N ASN A 183 -23.16 7.77 -8.09
CA ASN A 183 -22.49 7.51 -6.82
C ASN A 183 -21.22 6.69 -7.05
N VAL A 184 -20.06 7.29 -6.77
CA VAL A 184 -18.76 6.64 -6.93
C VAL A 184 -18.10 6.49 -5.56
N VAL A 185 -17.81 5.25 -5.18
CA VAL A 185 -17.03 4.95 -3.96
C VAL A 185 -15.62 4.55 -4.36
N MET A 186 -14.62 5.26 -3.84
CA MET A 186 -13.23 4.83 -3.90
C MET A 186 -12.84 4.18 -2.58
N VAL A 187 -12.23 3.00 -2.62
CA VAL A 187 -11.70 2.33 -1.42
C VAL A 187 -10.18 2.50 -1.41
N ASP A 188 -9.66 3.42 -0.61
CA ASP A 188 -8.25 3.80 -0.63
C ASP A 188 -7.77 4.41 0.70
N SER A 189 -6.56 4.98 0.74
CA SER A 189 -5.87 5.40 1.97
C SER A 189 -6.53 6.58 2.70
N GLY A 190 -7.32 7.40 2.02
CA GLY A 190 -7.97 8.57 2.59
C GLY A 190 -8.26 9.64 1.54
N TRP A 191 -8.85 10.76 1.97
CA TRP A 191 -9.08 11.91 1.11
C TRP A 191 -8.93 13.20 1.91
N TYR A 192 -7.80 13.86 1.73
CA TYR A 192 -7.55 15.19 2.28
C TYR A 192 -8.17 16.25 1.39
N ARG A 193 -8.77 17.26 2.02
CA ARG A 193 -9.43 18.37 1.31
C ARG A 193 -8.41 19.40 0.81
N HIS A 194 -7.56 18.97 -0.12
CA HIS A 194 -6.56 19.80 -0.76
C HIS A 194 -7.17 21.06 -1.41
N PRO A 195 -6.51 22.24 -1.36
CA PRO A 195 -6.99 23.48 -2.00
C PRO A 195 -7.34 23.32 -3.48
N PHE A 196 -6.66 22.45 -4.22
CA PHE A 196 -7.04 22.04 -5.58
C PHE A 196 -8.51 21.61 -5.70
N PHE A 197 -9.00 20.74 -4.81
CA PHE A 197 -10.38 20.27 -4.84
C PHE A 197 -11.35 21.42 -4.52
N THR A 198 -11.00 22.27 -3.55
CA THR A 198 -11.82 23.41 -3.14
C THR A 198 -11.95 24.45 -4.25
N GLN A 199 -10.85 24.81 -4.92
CA GLN A 199 -10.83 25.76 -6.04
C GLN A 199 -11.66 25.26 -7.23
N ASN A 200 -11.57 23.97 -7.53
CA ASN A 200 -12.36 23.33 -8.59
C ASN A 200 -13.78 22.93 -8.15
N ARG A 201 -14.17 23.26 -6.91
CA ARG A 201 -15.48 22.96 -6.31
C ARG A 201 -15.83 21.47 -6.29
N TYR A 202 -14.82 20.60 -6.29
CA TYR A 202 -14.99 19.17 -6.13
C TYR A 202 -15.43 18.86 -4.70
N ARG A 203 -16.43 17.98 -4.59
CA ARG A 203 -17.06 17.61 -3.31
C ARG A 203 -16.96 16.11 -3.10
N GLY A 204 -16.60 15.74 -1.88
CA GLY A 204 -16.46 14.36 -1.45
C GLY A 204 -16.78 14.23 0.03
N LYS A 205 -17.06 13.00 0.46
CA LYS A 205 -17.15 12.65 1.88
C LYS A 205 -16.23 11.48 2.18
N VAL A 206 -15.73 11.41 3.40
CA VAL A 206 -14.90 10.29 3.87
C VAL A 206 -15.69 9.44 4.85
N ILE A 207 -15.67 8.13 4.65
CA ILE A 207 -16.20 7.12 5.55
C ILE A 207 -15.05 6.22 5.99
N LEU A 208 -14.98 5.94 7.28
CA LEU A 208 -13.95 5.07 7.85
C LEU A 208 -14.36 3.59 7.74
N ALA A 209 -13.45 2.76 7.26
CA ALA A 209 -13.52 1.32 7.45
C ALA A 209 -13.09 0.94 8.87
N ALA A 210 -13.31 -0.33 9.24
CA ALA A 210 -12.95 -0.83 10.58
C ALA A 210 -11.45 -0.67 10.87
N GLY A 211 -11.13 -0.12 12.04
CA GLY A 211 -9.76 0.10 12.48
C GLY A 211 -9.08 1.33 11.86
N CYS A 212 -9.83 2.20 11.18
CA CYS A 212 -9.36 3.51 10.74
C CYS A 212 -9.88 4.62 11.65
N ILE A 213 -9.10 5.70 11.71
CA ILE A 213 -9.40 6.92 12.47
C ILE A 213 -9.19 8.14 11.56
N ASN A 214 -9.58 9.32 12.05
CA ASN A 214 -9.30 10.62 11.44
C ASN A 214 -9.69 10.71 9.95
N PRO A 215 -10.98 10.95 9.63
CA PRO A 215 -11.47 10.97 8.25
C PRO A 215 -10.90 12.11 7.40
N GLU A 216 -10.34 13.15 8.02
CA GLU A 216 -9.80 14.33 7.33
C GLU A 216 -8.33 14.17 6.92
N VAL A 217 -7.66 13.10 7.36
CA VAL A 217 -6.24 12.86 7.13
C VAL A 217 -6.06 11.68 6.16
N ASP A 218 -5.08 11.78 5.27
CA ASP A 218 -4.62 10.69 4.42
C ASP A 218 -3.11 10.54 4.58
N GLU A 219 -2.67 9.65 5.45
CA GLU A 219 -1.26 9.54 5.84
C GLU A 219 -0.37 9.09 4.65
N SER A 220 -0.96 8.38 3.69
CA SER A 220 -0.28 7.97 2.47
C SER A 220 -0.28 9.06 1.40
N GLY A 221 -1.39 9.78 1.25
CA GLY A 221 -1.65 10.69 0.12
C GLY A 221 -2.14 10.00 -1.16
N HIS A 222 -2.12 8.66 -1.21
CA HIS A 222 -2.47 7.89 -2.41
C HIS A 222 -3.94 8.09 -2.81
N GLY A 223 -4.87 7.85 -1.90
CA GLY A 223 -6.30 8.05 -2.16
C GLY A 223 -6.66 9.50 -2.50
N THR A 224 -5.98 10.46 -1.88
CA THR A 224 -6.13 11.88 -2.20
C THR A 224 -5.75 12.16 -3.66
N GLY A 225 -4.54 11.80 -4.08
CA GLY A 225 -4.12 12.04 -5.46
C GLY A 225 -4.94 11.22 -6.47
N GLU A 226 -5.27 9.97 -6.16
CA GLU A 226 -6.06 9.12 -7.05
C GLU A 226 -7.49 9.60 -7.23
N SER A 227 -8.08 10.28 -6.24
CA SER A 227 -9.39 10.90 -6.39
C SER A 227 -9.41 12.00 -7.46
N ALA A 228 -8.29 12.70 -7.68
CA ALA A 228 -8.21 13.75 -8.70
C ALA A 228 -8.41 13.17 -10.11
N ASN A 229 -7.97 11.92 -10.37
CA ASN A 229 -8.25 11.22 -11.62
C ASN A 229 -9.77 11.02 -11.88
N ILE A 230 -10.56 10.71 -10.84
CA ILE A 230 -12.03 10.63 -10.97
C ILE A 230 -12.59 12.01 -11.27
N PHE A 231 -12.22 13.02 -10.47
CA PHE A 231 -12.79 14.37 -10.61
C PHE A 231 -12.45 15.02 -11.95
N SER A 232 -11.24 14.78 -12.49
CA SER A 232 -10.87 15.23 -13.83
C SER A 232 -11.80 14.69 -14.92
N ILE A 233 -12.28 13.46 -14.78
CA ILE A 233 -13.14 12.84 -15.79
C ILE A 233 -14.62 13.08 -15.50
N ALA A 234 -15.04 13.03 -14.24
CA ALA A 234 -16.44 13.11 -13.84
C ALA A 234 -16.56 14.08 -12.64
N PRO A 235 -16.46 15.40 -12.88
CA PRO A 235 -16.34 16.39 -11.82
C PRO A 235 -17.60 16.55 -10.94
N GLU A 236 -18.75 16.03 -11.38
CA GLU A 236 -20.05 16.19 -10.72
C GLU A 236 -20.58 14.90 -10.08
N VAL A 237 -19.73 13.89 -9.89
CA VAL A 237 -20.11 12.65 -9.19
C VAL A 237 -20.39 12.89 -7.71
N ASN A 238 -21.27 12.06 -7.14
CA ASN A 238 -21.42 11.93 -5.70
C ASN A 238 -20.26 11.07 -5.15
N PHE A 239 -19.11 11.71 -4.91
CA PHE A 239 -17.90 11.02 -4.49
C PHE A 239 -17.91 10.64 -3.01
N THR A 240 -17.53 9.40 -2.71
CA THR A 240 -17.25 8.92 -1.36
C THR A 240 -15.90 8.23 -1.33
N MET A 241 -15.00 8.71 -0.47
CA MET A 241 -13.82 7.96 -0.08
C MET A 241 -14.16 7.03 1.07
N LEU A 242 -13.85 5.75 0.92
CA LEU A 242 -13.81 4.80 2.03
C LEU A 242 -12.35 4.59 2.46
N LYS A 243 -11.95 5.26 3.53
CA LYS A 243 -10.61 5.16 4.12
C LYS A 243 -10.43 3.80 4.78
N TRP A 244 -9.41 3.06 4.39
CA TRP A 244 -9.04 1.78 5.02
C TRP A 244 -7.52 1.67 5.27
N ASN A 245 -7.12 0.76 6.15
CA ASN A 245 -5.73 0.63 6.63
C ASN A 245 -4.93 -0.49 5.94
N PHE A 246 -5.43 -1.01 4.81
CA PHE A 246 -4.81 -2.11 4.07
C PHE A 246 -4.69 -3.45 4.84
N LYS A 247 -5.37 -3.61 5.99
CA LYS A 247 -5.35 -4.86 6.78
C LYS A 247 -6.57 -5.75 6.55
N ASN A 248 -7.72 -5.18 6.19
CA ASN A 248 -8.96 -5.94 6.00
C ASN A 248 -9.75 -5.48 4.76
N SER A 249 -9.31 -5.95 3.61
CA SER A 249 -9.86 -5.56 2.30
C SER A 249 -11.30 -6.01 2.11
N ILE A 250 -11.69 -7.17 2.65
CA ILE A 250 -13.05 -7.68 2.54
C ILE A 250 -14.01 -6.77 3.32
N ALA A 251 -13.68 -6.40 4.56
CA ALA A 251 -14.53 -5.53 5.35
C ALA A 251 -14.68 -4.14 4.71
N ALA A 252 -13.58 -3.56 4.22
CA ALA A 252 -13.62 -2.29 3.50
C ALA A 252 -14.49 -2.41 2.24
N PHE A 253 -14.23 -3.39 1.36
CA PHE A 253 -15.00 -3.59 0.14
C PHE A 253 -16.50 -3.81 0.41
N LYS A 254 -16.85 -4.66 1.39
CA LYS A 254 -18.25 -4.85 1.80
C LYS A 254 -18.90 -3.57 2.31
N LYS A 255 -18.17 -2.74 3.07
CA LYS A 255 -18.67 -1.45 3.53
C LYS A 255 -18.91 -0.50 2.35
N ALA A 256 -18.05 -0.51 1.33
CA ALA A 256 -18.28 0.24 0.10
C ALA A 256 -19.56 -0.23 -0.63
N VAL A 257 -19.72 -1.53 -0.83
CA VAL A 257 -20.90 -2.13 -1.45
C VAL A 257 -22.19 -1.81 -0.67
N PHE A 258 -22.13 -1.82 0.67
CA PHE A 258 -23.27 -1.48 1.52
C PHE A 258 -23.79 -0.04 1.30
N LEU A 259 -22.96 0.88 0.80
CA LEU A 259 -23.38 2.23 0.44
C LEU A 259 -24.22 2.26 -0.85
N ARG A 260 -24.38 1.12 -1.54
CA ARG A 260 -25.06 0.94 -2.82
C ARG A 260 -24.56 1.93 -3.89
N PRO A 261 -23.24 2.00 -4.13
CA PRO A 261 -22.71 2.85 -5.18
C PRO A 261 -23.05 2.31 -6.57
N ASP A 262 -22.97 3.19 -7.57
CA ASP A 262 -23.01 2.79 -8.96
C ASP A 262 -21.69 2.16 -9.41
N ILE A 263 -20.58 2.71 -8.89
CA ILE A 263 -19.21 2.34 -9.27
C ILE A 263 -18.34 2.26 -8.01
N VAL A 264 -17.51 1.22 -7.93
CA VAL A 264 -16.45 1.08 -6.94
C VAL A 264 -15.08 1.09 -7.64
N SER A 265 -14.21 2.03 -7.25
CA SER A 265 -12.82 2.11 -7.71
C SER A 265 -11.88 1.58 -6.63
N CYS A 266 -10.94 0.72 -7.02
CA CYS A 266 -9.97 0.10 -6.12
C CYS A 266 -8.57 0.12 -6.72
N SER A 267 -7.70 0.97 -6.17
CA SER A 267 -6.31 1.13 -6.61
C SER A 267 -5.34 0.32 -5.72
N TRP A 268 -5.77 -0.88 -5.32
CA TRP A 268 -5.03 -1.78 -4.44
C TRP A 268 -5.17 -3.23 -4.89
N GLY A 269 -4.24 -4.06 -4.45
CA GLY A 269 -4.24 -5.48 -4.75
C GLY A 269 -3.04 -6.19 -4.15
N SER A 270 -2.85 -7.44 -4.55
CA SER A 270 -1.70 -8.27 -4.22
C SER A 270 -1.18 -8.96 -5.48
N SER A 271 0.03 -9.50 -5.44
CA SER A 271 0.55 -10.35 -6.52
C SER A 271 0.16 -11.81 -6.26
N LYS A 272 -0.65 -12.39 -7.15
CA LYS A 272 -1.05 -13.80 -7.13
C LYS A 272 -1.07 -14.37 -8.55
N GLN A 273 -0.07 -15.20 -8.84
CA GLN A 273 0.11 -15.74 -10.18
C GLN A 273 -0.62 -17.07 -10.40
N TYR A 274 -0.67 -17.95 -9.39
CA TYR A 274 -1.14 -19.33 -9.54
C TYR A 274 -2.18 -19.71 -8.50
N LEU A 275 -2.92 -20.78 -8.79
CA LEU A 275 -3.71 -21.55 -7.83
C LEU A 275 -2.81 -22.34 -6.86
N PRO A 276 -3.33 -22.78 -5.69
CA PRO A 276 -4.66 -22.50 -5.17
C PRO A 276 -4.80 -21.09 -4.57
N LEU A 277 -6.00 -20.53 -4.62
CA LEU A 277 -6.31 -19.31 -3.87
C LEU A 277 -6.40 -19.60 -2.37
N SER A 278 -5.96 -18.67 -1.53
CA SER A 278 -6.20 -18.73 -0.09
C SER A 278 -7.69 -18.59 0.22
N ALA A 279 -8.14 -19.08 1.39
CA ALA A 279 -9.52 -18.91 1.83
C ALA A 279 -9.97 -17.43 1.84
N TYR A 280 -9.05 -16.53 2.23
CA TYR A 280 -9.29 -15.09 2.20
C TYR A 280 -9.48 -14.56 0.76
N ASN A 281 -8.67 -15.01 -0.18
CA ASN A 281 -8.81 -14.61 -1.59
C ASN A 281 -10.09 -15.16 -2.22
N ILE A 282 -10.48 -16.40 -1.90
CA ILE A 282 -11.77 -16.99 -2.33
C ILE A 282 -12.94 -16.16 -1.80
N ALA A 283 -12.91 -15.78 -0.52
CA ALA A 283 -13.93 -14.93 0.08
C ALA A 283 -13.97 -13.53 -0.56
N LEU A 284 -12.82 -12.92 -0.83
CA LEU A 284 -12.73 -11.64 -1.53
C LEU A 284 -13.37 -11.72 -2.92
N THR A 285 -13.04 -12.74 -3.70
CA THR A 285 -13.62 -12.93 -5.05
C THR A 285 -15.12 -13.15 -5.01
N ALA A 286 -15.65 -13.88 -4.01
CA ALA A 286 -17.08 -14.06 -3.85
C ALA A 286 -17.81 -12.73 -3.56
N ASN A 287 -17.24 -11.85 -2.73
CA ASN A 287 -17.82 -10.53 -2.44
C ASN A 287 -17.75 -9.59 -3.67
N ILE A 288 -16.70 -9.71 -4.48
CA ILE A 288 -16.57 -8.96 -5.74
C ILE A 288 -17.63 -9.42 -6.74
N ALA A 289 -17.79 -10.73 -6.93
CA ALA A 289 -18.81 -11.29 -7.81
C ALA A 289 -20.22 -10.86 -7.38
N ASP A 290 -20.51 -10.89 -6.08
CA ASP A 290 -21.80 -10.44 -5.54
C ASP A 290 -22.06 -8.94 -5.82
N ALA A 291 -21.05 -8.07 -5.64
CA ALA A 291 -21.17 -6.66 -5.97
C ALA A 291 -21.48 -6.43 -7.46
N VAL A 292 -20.79 -7.14 -8.36
CA VAL A 292 -21.04 -7.04 -9.79
C VAL A 292 -22.42 -7.59 -10.16
N TYR A 293 -22.86 -8.68 -9.52
CA TYR A 293 -24.20 -9.24 -9.69
C TYR A 293 -25.30 -8.26 -9.29
N GLN A 294 -25.07 -7.42 -8.27
CA GLN A 294 -25.96 -6.33 -7.88
C GLN A 294 -25.98 -5.15 -8.88
N GLY A 295 -25.21 -5.20 -9.96
CA GLY A 295 -25.13 -4.17 -10.99
C GLY A 295 -24.10 -3.08 -10.71
N ILE A 296 -23.24 -3.25 -9.71
CA ILE A 296 -22.17 -2.30 -9.38
C ILE A 296 -21.00 -2.51 -10.34
N ILE A 297 -20.54 -1.43 -10.98
CA ILE A 297 -19.33 -1.47 -11.80
C ILE A 297 -18.12 -1.46 -10.88
N VAL A 298 -17.29 -2.50 -10.93
CA VAL A 298 -16.10 -2.61 -10.08
C VAL A 298 -14.84 -2.51 -10.94
N VAL A 299 -13.97 -1.56 -10.61
CA VAL A 299 -12.71 -1.30 -11.33
C VAL A 299 -11.53 -1.55 -10.40
N PHE A 300 -10.59 -2.40 -10.83
CA PHE A 300 -9.35 -2.70 -10.10
C PHE A 300 -8.12 -2.39 -10.95
N SER A 301 -7.07 -1.86 -10.31
CA SER A 301 -5.76 -1.71 -10.94
C SER A 301 -5.14 -3.08 -11.31
N ALA A 302 -4.58 -3.19 -12.51
CA ALA A 302 -3.99 -4.43 -13.02
C ALA A 302 -2.65 -4.80 -12.35
N GLY A 303 -2.01 -3.84 -11.68
CA GLY A 303 -0.70 -3.99 -11.05
C GLY A 303 0.41 -3.32 -11.86
N ASN A 304 1.54 -3.11 -11.20
CA ASN A 304 2.70 -2.37 -11.73
C ASN A 304 3.94 -3.27 -11.80
N GLY A 305 3.80 -4.46 -12.41
CA GLY A 305 4.75 -5.58 -12.35
C GLY A 305 4.28 -6.75 -11.47
N HIS A 306 3.12 -6.61 -10.83
CA HIS A 306 2.47 -7.68 -10.07
C HIS A 306 1.57 -8.53 -10.98
N TRP A 307 1.41 -9.81 -10.64
CA TRP A 307 0.30 -10.62 -11.14
C TRP A 307 -0.97 -10.21 -10.39
N GLY A 308 -1.56 -9.09 -10.80
CA GLY A 308 -2.56 -8.35 -10.04
C GLY A 308 -3.76 -9.20 -9.61
N PHE A 309 -4.07 -9.17 -8.32
CA PHE A 309 -5.24 -9.81 -7.73
C PHE A 309 -5.86 -8.86 -6.70
N PRO A 310 -7.16 -8.52 -6.79
CA PRO A 310 -8.20 -9.27 -7.50
C PRO A 310 -8.53 -8.80 -8.94
N SER A 311 -7.70 -7.98 -9.60
CA SER A 311 -7.95 -7.55 -11.00
C SER A 311 -8.07 -8.70 -12.01
N GLN A 312 -7.51 -9.87 -11.70
CA GLN A 312 -7.74 -11.11 -12.43
C GLN A 312 -9.19 -11.63 -12.39
N HIS A 313 -10.05 -11.15 -11.49
CA HIS A 313 -11.44 -11.60 -11.43
C HIS A 313 -12.18 -11.27 -12.75
N PRO A 314 -12.90 -12.21 -13.38
CA PRO A 314 -13.49 -11.99 -14.71
C PRO A 314 -14.58 -10.90 -14.73
N ASP A 315 -15.26 -10.69 -13.61
CA ASP A 315 -16.39 -9.74 -13.54
C ASP A 315 -15.96 -8.28 -13.36
N VAL A 316 -14.71 -8.00 -12.99
CA VAL A 316 -14.23 -6.61 -12.79
C VAL A 316 -13.66 -6.02 -14.07
N ILE A 317 -13.56 -4.70 -14.14
CA ILE A 317 -12.76 -4.01 -15.17
C ILE A 317 -11.33 -3.92 -14.64
N ALA A 318 -10.38 -4.59 -15.31
CA ALA A 318 -8.97 -4.55 -14.97
C ALA A 318 -8.27 -3.40 -15.71
N ALA A 319 -7.77 -2.42 -14.96
CA ALA A 319 -7.19 -1.19 -15.48
C ALA A 319 -5.68 -1.32 -15.74
N GLY A 320 -5.28 -1.25 -17.01
CA GLY A 320 -3.88 -1.25 -17.46
C GLY A 320 -3.30 0.15 -17.62
N GLY A 321 -2.11 0.25 -18.22
CA GLY A 321 -1.41 1.52 -18.40
C GLY A 321 -0.83 1.76 -19.79
N VAL A 322 -1.13 2.94 -20.32
CA VAL A 322 -0.54 3.49 -21.56
C VAL A 322 0.15 4.80 -21.20
N TYR A 323 1.36 5.00 -21.73
CA TYR A 323 2.09 6.24 -21.62
C TYR A 323 1.83 7.11 -22.85
N LEU A 324 1.63 8.41 -22.62
CA LEU A 324 1.53 9.43 -23.65
C LEU A 324 2.71 10.39 -23.50
N ASP A 325 3.57 10.46 -24.52
CA ASP A 325 4.72 11.36 -24.52
C ASP A 325 4.37 12.79 -24.95
N SER A 326 5.38 13.67 -24.94
CA SER A 326 5.25 15.08 -25.29
C SER A 326 4.85 15.32 -26.76
N ASP A 327 5.18 14.38 -27.65
CA ASP A 327 4.88 14.46 -29.07
C ASP A 327 3.47 13.90 -29.38
N GLY A 328 2.78 13.39 -28.36
CA GLY A 328 1.44 12.83 -28.48
C GLY A 328 1.42 11.36 -28.87
N LYS A 329 2.57 10.67 -28.82
CA LYS A 329 2.69 9.25 -29.15
C LYS A 329 2.23 8.39 -27.97
N LEU A 330 1.50 7.33 -28.31
CA LEU A 330 1.00 6.34 -27.35
C LEU A 330 1.86 5.08 -27.38
N GLU A 331 2.19 4.57 -26.20
CA GLU A 331 2.86 3.29 -26.03
C GLU A 331 2.39 2.57 -24.76
N ALA A 332 2.42 1.24 -24.76
CA ALA A 332 2.23 0.47 -23.54
C ALA A 332 3.25 0.88 -22.49
N SER A 333 2.78 1.15 -21.27
CA SER A 333 3.68 1.51 -20.18
C SER A 333 4.44 0.28 -19.70
N ASN A 334 5.77 0.36 -19.72
CA ASN A 334 6.65 -0.67 -19.16
C ASN A 334 6.59 -0.76 -17.62
N TYR A 335 5.83 0.12 -16.97
CA TYR A 335 5.52 0.07 -15.55
C TYR A 335 4.31 -0.82 -15.26
N ALA A 336 3.28 -0.79 -16.13
CA ALA A 336 2.02 -1.51 -15.94
C ALA A 336 2.14 -3.00 -16.26
N SER A 337 1.44 -3.83 -15.48
CA SER A 337 1.34 -5.28 -15.73
C SER A 337 0.47 -5.58 -16.94
N GLY A 338 0.84 -6.65 -17.66
CA GLY A 338 0.05 -7.24 -18.72
C GLY A 338 0.36 -8.72 -18.84
N PHE A 339 -0.66 -9.60 -18.80
CA PHE A 339 -0.49 -11.06 -18.74
C PHE A 339 -1.82 -11.83 -18.98
N SER A 340 -1.72 -13.13 -19.29
CA SER A 340 -2.86 -14.06 -19.24
C SER A 340 -2.91 -14.74 -17.87
N SER A 341 -4.09 -14.77 -17.23
CA SER A 341 -4.26 -15.32 -15.88
C SER A 341 -4.07 -16.85 -15.87
N ASN A 342 -3.26 -17.34 -14.92
CA ASN A 342 -3.19 -18.78 -14.62
C ASN A 342 -4.23 -19.22 -13.56
N ILE A 343 -5.08 -18.30 -13.09
CA ILE A 343 -6.14 -18.56 -12.10
C ILE A 343 -7.49 -18.70 -12.79
N TYR A 344 -7.80 -17.80 -13.72
CA TYR A 344 -9.04 -17.83 -14.50
C TYR A 344 -8.72 -18.13 -15.97
N SER A 345 -9.08 -19.34 -16.42
CA SER A 345 -8.81 -19.78 -17.80
C SER A 345 -9.37 -18.80 -18.83
N GLY A 346 -8.53 -18.37 -19.76
CA GLY A 346 -8.89 -17.44 -20.85
C GLY A 346 -8.99 -15.97 -20.42
N ARG A 347 -8.79 -15.62 -19.14
CA ARG A 347 -8.78 -14.22 -18.69
C ARG A 347 -7.45 -13.56 -19.05
N ILE A 348 -7.53 -12.38 -19.64
CA ILE A 348 -6.39 -11.50 -19.90
C ILE A 348 -6.53 -10.26 -19.02
N VAL A 349 -5.40 -9.77 -18.51
CA VAL A 349 -5.30 -8.56 -17.70
C VAL A 349 -4.20 -7.70 -18.34
N PRO A 350 -4.45 -6.43 -18.68
CA PRO A 350 -5.67 -5.64 -18.42
C PRO A 350 -6.80 -5.88 -19.43
N ASP A 351 -8.00 -5.36 -19.13
CA ASP A 351 -9.11 -5.27 -20.08
C ASP A 351 -8.97 -4.04 -21.00
N ILE A 352 -8.54 -2.92 -20.41
CA ILE A 352 -8.47 -1.58 -21.02
C ILE A 352 -7.49 -0.71 -20.20
N CYS A 353 -6.85 0.27 -20.84
CA CYS A 353 -5.85 1.14 -20.20
C CYS A 353 -6.34 2.58 -19.96
N GLY A 354 -5.85 3.16 -18.87
CA GLY A 354 -5.76 4.60 -18.66
C GLY A 354 -4.32 5.12 -18.87
N LEU A 355 -4.10 6.39 -18.56
CA LEU A 355 -2.80 7.05 -18.66
C LEU A 355 -1.92 6.72 -17.44
N VAL A 356 -0.71 6.21 -17.72
CA VAL A 356 0.25 5.70 -16.74
C VAL A 356 1.69 6.03 -17.16
N GLY A 357 2.49 6.50 -16.21
CA GLY A 357 3.91 6.78 -16.38
C GLY A 357 4.77 5.53 -16.62
N LYS A 358 6.07 5.71 -16.85
CA LYS A 358 7.02 4.63 -17.09
C LYS A 358 7.90 4.33 -15.87
N LYS A 359 8.61 3.20 -15.90
CA LYS A 359 9.66 2.89 -14.92
C LYS A 359 10.70 4.03 -14.83
N PRO A 360 11.39 4.19 -13.68
CA PRO A 360 11.31 3.36 -12.47
C PRO A 360 10.12 3.63 -11.54
N ARG A 361 9.58 4.86 -11.52
CA ARG A 361 8.63 5.28 -10.47
C ARG A 361 7.25 5.72 -10.97
N ALA A 362 7.06 5.77 -12.29
CA ALA A 362 5.87 6.32 -12.92
C ALA A 362 5.57 7.77 -12.47
N ALA A 363 6.62 8.56 -12.21
CA ALA A 363 6.53 9.99 -11.94
C ALA A 363 6.07 10.71 -13.22
N TYR A 364 4.76 10.92 -13.34
CA TYR A 364 4.14 11.29 -14.61
C TYR A 364 2.91 12.18 -14.47
N ILE A 365 2.04 11.92 -13.49
CA ILE A 365 0.87 12.77 -13.23
C ILE A 365 1.12 13.50 -11.92
N LEU A 366 1.19 14.82 -11.97
CA LEU A 366 1.41 15.67 -10.80
C LEU A 366 0.07 15.86 -10.07
N LEU A 367 -0.12 15.12 -8.99
CA LEU A 367 -1.38 14.97 -8.29
C LEU A 367 -1.37 15.67 -6.92
N PRO A 368 -2.52 16.21 -6.47
CA PRO A 368 -2.62 16.83 -5.15
C PRO A 368 -2.56 15.76 -4.06
N VAL A 369 -1.71 15.97 -3.06
CA VAL A 369 -1.56 15.09 -1.90
C VAL A 369 -1.54 15.93 -0.61
N PRO A 370 -1.75 15.34 0.57
CA PRO A 370 -1.56 16.08 1.81
C PRO A 370 -0.09 16.47 1.97
N PRO A 371 0.21 17.70 2.39
CA PRO A 371 1.57 18.13 2.72
C PRO A 371 2.24 17.16 3.69
N GLY A 372 3.44 16.71 3.35
CA GLY A 372 4.24 15.80 4.18
C GLY A 372 3.69 14.38 4.28
N SER A 373 2.69 14.02 3.47
CA SER A 373 2.24 12.63 3.35
C SER A 373 3.37 11.73 2.82
N THR A 374 3.17 10.42 2.94
CA THR A 374 4.17 9.43 2.48
C THR A 374 4.56 9.65 1.01
N LEU A 375 3.61 9.95 0.13
CA LEU A 375 3.90 10.19 -1.29
C LEU A 375 4.60 11.52 -1.54
N ASP A 376 4.16 12.60 -0.90
CA ASP A 376 4.82 13.91 -0.97
C ASP A 376 6.30 13.79 -0.59
N ALA A 377 6.58 13.17 0.57
CA ALA A 377 7.95 12.95 1.03
C ALA A 377 8.75 11.98 0.15
N ALA A 378 8.10 10.97 -0.44
CA ALA A 378 8.79 9.94 -1.23
C ALA A 378 9.14 10.39 -2.65
N PHE A 379 8.44 11.38 -3.20
CA PHE A 379 8.68 11.91 -4.54
C PHE A 379 9.40 13.27 -4.51
N GLY A 380 9.10 14.15 -3.55
CA GLY A 380 9.75 15.45 -3.35
C GLY A 380 11.14 15.38 -2.70
N LEU A 381 11.96 14.39 -3.07
CA LEU A 381 13.27 14.14 -2.46
C LEU A 381 14.28 15.23 -2.86
N PRO A 382 14.86 15.97 -1.90
CA PRO A 382 15.78 17.06 -2.21
C PRO A 382 17.01 16.60 -3.00
N GLY A 383 17.27 17.27 -4.13
CA GLY A 383 18.45 17.04 -4.96
C GLY A 383 18.36 15.85 -5.91
N LEU A 384 17.26 15.10 -5.90
CA LEU A 384 16.97 14.09 -6.93
C LEU A 384 16.11 14.68 -8.05
N LYS A 385 16.26 14.13 -9.26
CA LYS A 385 15.54 14.56 -10.46
C LYS A 385 14.67 13.46 -11.01
N HIS A 386 13.78 13.82 -11.94
CA HIS A 386 13.06 12.83 -12.74
C HIS A 386 14.06 11.91 -13.48
N PRO A 387 13.84 10.58 -13.51
CA PRO A 387 12.61 9.88 -13.10
C PRO A 387 12.62 9.28 -11.68
N ASP A 388 13.63 9.59 -10.85
CA ASP A 388 13.79 9.04 -9.50
C ASP A 388 13.08 9.86 -8.41
N ALA A 389 12.68 11.09 -8.75
CA ALA A 389 11.91 12.04 -7.94
C ALA A 389 11.03 12.89 -8.88
N ASP A 390 10.26 13.82 -8.34
CA ASP A 390 9.36 14.70 -9.11
C ASP A 390 9.82 16.16 -9.23
N GLU A 391 11.03 16.47 -8.74
CA GLU A 391 11.62 17.82 -8.75
C GLU A 391 10.88 18.85 -7.89
N THR A 392 9.96 18.44 -7.02
CA THR A 392 9.25 19.34 -6.09
C THR A 392 9.76 19.21 -4.65
N PRO A 393 9.49 20.19 -3.76
CA PRO A 393 9.87 20.09 -2.35
C PRO A 393 8.97 19.12 -1.57
N SER A 394 9.56 18.26 -0.73
CA SER A 394 8.82 17.49 0.26
C SER A 394 8.03 18.42 1.19
N GLY A 395 6.70 18.37 1.14
CA GLY A 395 5.78 19.19 1.93
C GLY A 395 5.01 20.25 1.14
N ASP A 396 5.13 20.29 -0.19
CA ASP A 396 4.42 21.26 -1.02
C ASP A 396 2.95 20.90 -1.32
N GLY A 397 2.53 19.68 -0.95
CA GLY A 397 1.19 19.15 -1.19
C GLY A 397 0.96 18.60 -2.60
N TRP A 398 2.04 18.34 -3.35
CA TRP A 398 1.98 17.75 -4.69
C TRP A 398 2.95 16.58 -4.79
N ALA A 399 2.59 15.59 -5.61
CA ALA A 399 3.50 14.50 -5.92
C ALA A 399 3.28 14.05 -7.36
N ALA A 400 4.35 13.91 -8.15
CA ALA A 400 4.23 13.28 -9.46
C ALA A 400 4.29 11.77 -9.31
N PHE A 401 3.13 11.11 -9.39
CA PHE A 401 3.02 9.66 -9.34
C PHE A 401 1.89 9.17 -10.24
N SER A 402 1.97 7.91 -10.62
CA SER A 402 0.90 7.23 -11.35
C SER A 402 1.06 5.72 -11.18
N GLY A 403 0.69 4.95 -12.20
CA GLY A 403 0.58 3.51 -12.15
C GLY A 403 -0.82 3.09 -12.57
N THR A 404 -1.07 1.80 -12.62
CA THR A 404 -2.44 1.29 -12.83
C THR A 404 -3.42 1.76 -11.74
N SER A 405 -2.89 2.22 -10.61
CA SER A 405 -3.61 2.96 -9.57
C SER A 405 -4.26 4.26 -10.06
N ALA A 406 -3.69 4.95 -11.05
CA ALA A 406 -4.26 6.12 -11.71
C ALA A 406 -5.23 5.77 -12.83
N ALA A 407 -4.96 4.67 -13.55
CA ALA A 407 -5.86 4.20 -14.60
C ALA A 407 -7.23 3.75 -14.05
N ALA A 408 -7.27 3.04 -12.93
CA ALA A 408 -8.53 2.58 -12.32
C ALA A 408 -9.54 3.72 -12.04
N PRO A 409 -9.17 4.81 -11.34
CA PRO A 409 -10.05 5.95 -11.10
C PRO A 409 -10.39 6.72 -12.39
N GLN A 410 -9.48 6.82 -13.37
CA GLN A 410 -9.81 7.39 -14.69
C GLN A 410 -10.96 6.61 -15.34
N LEU A 411 -10.86 5.27 -15.39
CA LEU A 411 -11.90 4.40 -15.96
C LEU A 411 -13.20 4.46 -15.15
N ALA A 412 -13.12 4.53 -13.82
CA ALA A 412 -14.29 4.71 -12.95
C ALA A 412 -15.03 6.03 -13.27
N GLY A 413 -14.30 7.12 -13.48
CA GLY A 413 -14.86 8.39 -13.94
C GLY A 413 -15.58 8.25 -15.30
N ILE A 414 -14.98 7.54 -16.26
CA ILE A 414 -15.60 7.34 -17.59
C ILE A 414 -16.87 6.50 -17.47
N CYS A 415 -16.85 5.46 -16.63
CA CYS A 415 -18.05 4.68 -16.31
C CYS A 415 -19.15 5.57 -15.73
N ALA A 416 -18.82 6.58 -14.92
CA ALA A 416 -19.79 7.52 -14.38
C ALA A 416 -20.41 8.39 -15.48
N LEU A 417 -19.61 8.88 -16.42
CA LEU A 417 -20.14 9.60 -17.60
C LEU A 417 -21.10 8.72 -18.42
N MET A 418 -20.74 7.44 -18.61
CA MET A 418 -21.57 6.47 -19.34
C MET A 418 -22.88 6.16 -18.60
N LYS A 419 -22.86 6.03 -17.27
CA LYS A 419 -24.07 5.81 -16.46
C LYS A 419 -24.98 7.03 -16.41
N GLN A 420 -24.44 8.25 -16.46
CA GLN A 420 -25.28 9.47 -16.52
C GLN A 420 -26.20 9.45 -17.75
N VAL A 421 -25.68 8.99 -18.89
CA VAL A 421 -26.46 8.91 -20.15
C VAL A 421 -27.23 7.60 -20.32
N ASN A 422 -26.85 6.55 -19.60
CA ASN A 422 -27.54 5.27 -19.56
C ASN A 422 -27.55 4.70 -18.13
N PRO A 423 -28.54 5.08 -17.29
CA PRO A 423 -28.58 4.63 -15.90
C PRO A 423 -28.74 3.11 -15.72
N GLN A 424 -29.25 2.42 -16.74
CA GLN A 424 -29.49 0.96 -16.76
C GLN A 424 -28.27 0.16 -17.27
N LEU A 425 -27.15 0.83 -17.51
CA LEU A 425 -25.94 0.20 -18.02
C LEU A 425 -25.42 -0.85 -17.04
N SER A 426 -25.30 -2.10 -17.49
CA SER A 426 -24.74 -3.18 -16.68
C SER A 426 -23.20 -3.13 -16.64
N PRO A 427 -22.56 -3.73 -15.63
CA PRO A 427 -21.10 -3.81 -15.55
C PRO A 427 -20.44 -4.44 -16.79
N GLN A 428 -21.05 -5.50 -17.32
CA GLN A 428 -20.57 -6.15 -18.53
C GLN A 428 -20.68 -5.23 -19.76
N GLN A 429 -21.81 -4.54 -19.93
CA GLN A 429 -21.98 -3.57 -21.02
C GLN A 429 -21.02 -2.40 -20.90
N ALA A 430 -20.74 -1.92 -19.68
CA ALA A 430 -19.76 -0.87 -19.46
C ALA A 430 -18.37 -1.31 -19.93
N LYS A 431 -17.91 -2.50 -19.51
CA LYS A 431 -16.64 -3.08 -19.96
C LYS A 431 -16.56 -3.21 -21.48
N GLU A 432 -17.58 -3.79 -22.10
CA GLU A 432 -17.64 -3.97 -23.55
C GLU A 432 -17.60 -2.65 -24.33
N ILE A 433 -18.31 -1.63 -23.85
CA ILE A 433 -18.30 -0.31 -24.49
C ILE A 433 -16.92 0.34 -24.40
N LEU A 434 -16.26 0.27 -23.23
CA LEU A 434 -14.90 0.78 -23.07
C LEU A 434 -13.95 0.10 -24.06
N GLN A 435 -14.02 -1.23 -24.18
CA GLN A 435 -13.21 -2.02 -25.11
C GLN A 435 -13.50 -1.69 -26.59
N GLN A 436 -14.77 -1.58 -26.97
CA GLN A 436 -15.19 -1.29 -28.36
C GLN A 436 -14.81 0.11 -28.83
N THR A 437 -14.59 1.04 -27.91
CA THR A 437 -14.36 2.46 -28.21
C THR A 437 -12.94 2.92 -27.93
N ALA A 438 -12.09 2.02 -27.45
CA ALA A 438 -10.70 2.26 -27.17
C ALA A 438 -9.92 2.72 -28.41
N ILE A 439 -8.86 3.48 -28.15
CA ILE A 439 -7.81 3.80 -29.11
C ILE A 439 -6.79 2.68 -29.04
N ASP A 440 -6.64 1.95 -30.14
CA ASP A 440 -5.66 0.87 -30.26
C ASP A 440 -4.23 1.40 -30.07
N VAL A 441 -3.42 0.70 -29.30
CA VAL A 441 -2.03 1.07 -28.97
C VAL A 441 -1.13 -0.07 -29.45
N ILE A 442 -0.25 0.23 -30.40
CA ILE A 442 0.51 -0.80 -31.13
C ILE A 442 2.02 -0.75 -30.85
N GLU A 443 2.45 0.11 -29.93
CA GLU A 443 3.85 0.32 -29.58
C GLU A 443 4.09 0.14 -28.07
N GLY A 444 5.34 -0.11 -27.70
CA GLY A 444 5.76 -0.31 -26.31
C GLY A 444 5.57 -1.74 -25.81
N ASN A 445 5.96 -1.97 -24.55
CA ASN A 445 5.85 -3.26 -23.88
C ASN A 445 5.36 -3.05 -22.46
N CYS A 446 4.55 -3.99 -21.93
CA CYS A 446 4.20 -4.00 -20.52
C CYS A 446 5.40 -4.41 -19.64
N ASN A 447 5.19 -4.46 -18.33
CA ASN A 447 6.24 -4.76 -17.37
C ASN A 447 6.85 -6.16 -17.59
N SER A 448 8.18 -6.22 -17.65
CA SER A 448 8.95 -7.46 -17.82
C SER A 448 8.69 -8.50 -16.73
N ALA A 449 8.31 -8.09 -15.52
CA ALA A 449 7.98 -9.00 -14.42
C ALA A 449 6.73 -9.86 -14.67
N THR A 450 5.88 -9.46 -15.62
CA THR A 450 4.70 -10.22 -16.05
C THR A 450 4.80 -10.68 -17.50
N GLY A 451 6.01 -10.81 -18.03
CA GLY A 451 6.28 -11.36 -19.37
C GLY A 451 6.68 -10.33 -20.41
N GLY A 452 6.61 -9.02 -20.13
CA GLY A 452 7.15 -7.98 -21.01
C GLY A 452 6.54 -7.97 -22.41
N HIS A 453 5.26 -8.30 -22.52
CA HIS A 453 4.57 -8.46 -23.79
C HIS A 453 4.48 -7.13 -24.54
N SER A 454 4.73 -7.18 -25.85
CA SER A 454 4.60 -6.03 -26.74
C SER A 454 3.14 -5.73 -27.04
N ALA A 455 2.83 -4.44 -27.15
CA ALA A 455 1.56 -3.98 -27.70
C ALA A 455 1.51 -4.30 -29.21
N LYS A 456 0.32 -4.64 -29.73
CA LYS A 456 0.13 -5.11 -31.11
C LYS A 456 -1.22 -4.65 -31.65
N PRO A 457 -1.41 -4.57 -32.98
CA PRO A 457 -2.71 -4.24 -33.54
C PRO A 457 -3.84 -5.12 -33.00
N GLY A 458 -4.90 -4.48 -32.52
CA GLY A 458 -6.06 -5.12 -31.91
C GLY A 458 -5.87 -5.47 -30.44
N PHE A 459 -6.57 -6.50 -29.98
CA PHE A 459 -6.49 -6.90 -28.57
C PHE A 459 -5.15 -7.57 -28.25
N ASP A 460 -4.44 -7.11 -27.23
CA ASP A 460 -3.16 -7.65 -26.80
C ASP A 460 -3.02 -7.78 -25.27
N TRP A 461 -1.94 -8.40 -24.81
CA TRP A 461 -1.71 -8.61 -23.36
C TRP A 461 -1.14 -7.38 -22.65
N ALA A 462 -0.53 -6.45 -23.38
CA ALA A 462 0.11 -5.29 -22.80
C ALA A 462 -0.90 -4.19 -22.45
N THR A 463 -1.92 -4.00 -23.30
CA THR A 463 -2.88 -2.92 -23.22
C THR A 463 -4.35 -3.35 -23.26
N GLY A 464 -4.62 -4.65 -23.41
CA GLY A 464 -5.98 -5.14 -23.59
C GLY A 464 -6.55 -4.59 -24.90
N SER A 465 -7.62 -3.80 -24.83
CA SER A 465 -8.17 -3.09 -26.00
C SER A 465 -7.49 -1.75 -26.32
N GLY A 466 -6.50 -1.30 -25.54
CA GLY A 466 -5.80 -0.04 -25.75
C GLY A 466 -6.20 1.07 -24.77
N LEU A 467 -5.97 2.33 -25.16
CA LEU A 467 -6.28 3.51 -24.34
C LEU A 467 -7.76 3.85 -24.41
N VAL A 468 -8.41 4.07 -23.26
CA VAL A 468 -9.81 4.46 -23.20
C VAL A 468 -10.12 5.79 -23.91
N ASN A 469 -11.29 5.90 -24.54
CA ASN A 469 -11.81 7.14 -25.14
C ASN A 469 -13.16 7.52 -24.51
N ALA A 470 -13.16 8.52 -23.63
CA ALA A 470 -14.34 8.84 -22.81
C ALA A 470 -15.55 9.25 -23.66
N PHE A 471 -15.39 10.19 -24.60
CA PHE A 471 -16.52 10.66 -25.39
C PHE A 471 -17.06 9.57 -26.33
N LYS A 472 -16.22 8.74 -26.95
CA LYS A 472 -16.69 7.62 -27.78
C LYS A 472 -17.47 6.60 -26.95
N ALA A 473 -17.01 6.30 -25.74
CA ALA A 473 -17.70 5.43 -24.80
C ALA A 473 -19.09 5.99 -24.40
N VAL A 474 -19.17 7.29 -24.08
CA VAL A 474 -20.42 8.00 -23.80
C VAL A 474 -21.38 7.96 -25.00
N GLN A 475 -20.90 8.23 -26.21
CA GLN A 475 -21.72 8.16 -27.42
C GLN A 475 -22.29 6.75 -27.64
N ARG A 476 -21.49 5.70 -27.38
CA ARG A 476 -21.95 4.32 -27.50
C ARG A 476 -22.99 3.98 -26.43
N ALA A 477 -22.80 4.44 -25.20
CA ALA A 477 -23.76 4.26 -24.11
C ALA A 477 -25.09 4.98 -24.40
N GLN A 478 -25.07 6.19 -24.96
CA GLN A 478 -26.25 6.92 -25.42
C GLN A 478 -27.03 6.16 -26.50
N LYS A 479 -26.33 5.62 -27.50
CA LYS A 479 -26.97 4.82 -28.57
C LYS A 479 -27.62 3.56 -28.00
N LEU A 480 -26.94 2.89 -27.07
CA LEU A 480 -27.50 1.72 -26.38
C LEU A 480 -28.77 2.07 -25.60
N ALA A 481 -28.78 3.20 -24.88
CA ALA A 481 -29.97 3.66 -24.14
C ALA A 481 -31.17 3.95 -25.04
N LYS A 482 -30.93 4.36 -26.30
CA LYS A 482 -31.97 4.61 -27.31
C LYS A 482 -32.44 3.35 -28.04
N GLY A 483 -31.91 2.17 -27.72
CA GLY A 483 -32.24 0.91 -28.39
C GLY A 483 -31.57 0.74 -29.77
N GLU A 484 -30.60 1.58 -30.12
CA GLU A 484 -29.85 1.50 -31.37
C GLU A 484 -28.72 0.46 -31.26
N THR A 485 -29.05 -0.82 -31.51
CA THR A 485 -28.05 -1.88 -31.69
C THR A 485 -27.56 -1.90 -33.14
N ASN A 486 -26.29 -1.58 -33.38
CA ASN A 486 -25.65 -1.82 -34.68
C ASN A 486 -25.65 -3.32 -35.00
N LYS A 487 -26.13 -3.67 -36.21
CA LYS A 487 -26.05 -5.00 -36.85
C LYS A 487 -24.61 -5.38 -37.28
N LEU A 488 -23.59 -5.14 -36.47
CA LEU A 488 -22.20 -5.49 -36.78
C LEU A 488 -21.56 -6.32 -35.67
N SER A 489 -22.06 -7.54 -35.49
CA SER A 489 -21.32 -8.70 -34.98
C SER A 489 -22.15 -9.99 -35.10
N GLN A 490 -22.76 -10.25 -36.27
CA GLN A 490 -23.28 -11.59 -36.57
C GLN A 490 -22.21 -12.59 -37.03
N ASN A 491 -20.92 -12.22 -37.09
CA ASN A 491 -19.83 -13.17 -37.33
C ASN A 491 -18.86 -13.22 -36.16
N SER A 492 -19.33 -13.73 -35.03
CA SER A 492 -18.53 -14.40 -33.97
C SER A 492 -19.48 -15.02 -32.94
N GLN A 493 -20.44 -15.84 -33.37
CA GLN A 493 -21.07 -16.79 -32.46
C GLN A 493 -20.08 -17.93 -32.20
N ARG A 494 -19.38 -17.89 -31.06
CA ARG A 494 -19.02 -19.13 -30.37
C ARG A 494 -20.09 -19.36 -29.30
N PRO A 495 -20.63 -20.59 -29.14
CA PRO A 495 -21.82 -20.79 -28.34
C PRO A 495 -21.47 -20.67 -26.85
N HIS A 496 -22.12 -19.76 -26.14
CA HIS A 496 -22.31 -19.89 -24.70
C HIS A 496 -23.23 -21.08 -24.43
N THR A 497 -22.68 -22.17 -23.91
CA THR A 497 -23.46 -23.26 -23.34
C THR A 497 -23.99 -22.87 -21.96
N LYS A 498 -25.30 -22.98 -21.78
CA LYS A 498 -25.97 -22.94 -20.47
C LYS A 498 -25.45 -24.09 -19.57
N PRO A 499 -25.51 -23.94 -18.24
CA PRO A 499 -24.91 -24.90 -17.31
C PRO A 499 -25.63 -26.25 -17.38
N VAL A 500 -24.94 -27.28 -17.86
CA VAL A 500 -25.42 -28.66 -17.79
C VAL A 500 -24.84 -29.30 -16.53
N SER A 501 -25.66 -29.37 -15.50
CA SER A 501 -25.54 -30.41 -14.49
C SER A 501 -25.69 -31.77 -15.17
N LYS A 502 -24.61 -32.55 -15.25
CA LYS A 502 -24.60 -34.02 -15.18
C LYS A 502 -23.17 -34.54 -15.31
N HIS A 503 -22.65 -35.04 -14.18
CA HIS A 503 -21.59 -36.03 -14.20
C HIS A 503 -21.96 -37.17 -15.15
N LYS A 504 -21.07 -37.49 -16.10
CA LYS A 504 -20.84 -38.85 -16.59
C LYS A 504 -19.50 -38.93 -17.35
N ASN A 505 -18.55 -39.60 -16.70
CA ASN A 505 -17.41 -40.37 -17.21
C ASN A 505 -16.80 -39.94 -18.55
N ILE A 506 -15.70 -39.18 -18.47
CA ILE A 506 -14.64 -39.19 -19.48
C ILE A 506 -13.49 -40.02 -18.90
N LYS A 507 -13.10 -41.07 -19.62
CA LYS A 507 -11.98 -41.95 -19.30
C LYS A 507 -10.68 -41.15 -19.20
N GLN A 508 -9.88 -41.46 -18.18
CA GLN A 508 -8.51 -40.97 -18.02
C GLN A 508 -7.69 -41.18 -19.30
N MET A 509 -7.09 -40.11 -19.83
CA MET A 509 -5.87 -40.24 -20.59
C MET A 509 -4.74 -40.53 -19.61
N GLU A 510 -4.32 -41.79 -19.55
CA GLU A 510 -3.04 -42.19 -18.98
C GLU A 510 -1.93 -41.55 -19.83
N GLY A 511 -1.01 -40.82 -19.19
CA GLY A 511 0.14 -40.25 -19.91
C GLY A 511 0.72 -38.93 -19.42
N PHE A 512 0.63 -38.62 -18.12
CA PHE A 512 1.62 -37.76 -17.48
C PHE A 512 2.14 -38.51 -16.25
N MET A 513 3.33 -39.09 -16.37
CA MET A 513 4.07 -39.56 -15.20
C MET A 513 4.49 -38.33 -14.40
N ASN A 514 3.69 -37.97 -13.39
CA ASN A 514 4.15 -37.12 -12.32
C ASN A 514 5.23 -37.88 -11.55
N PHE A 515 6.49 -37.55 -11.79
CA PHE A 515 7.53 -37.79 -10.80
C PHE A 515 7.39 -36.76 -9.69
N SER A 516 6.39 -36.93 -8.83
CA SER A 516 6.40 -36.33 -7.51
C SER A 516 7.16 -37.29 -6.60
N VAL A 517 8.45 -37.05 -6.41
CA VAL A 517 9.14 -37.63 -5.25
C VAL A 517 8.59 -36.88 -4.04
N ASP A 518 7.75 -37.55 -3.27
CA ASP A 518 7.30 -37.01 -1.98
C ASP A 518 8.48 -37.08 -1.01
N ILE A 519 9.22 -35.98 -0.91
CA ILE A 519 10.37 -35.83 -0.01
C ILE A 519 9.89 -35.53 1.41
N GLN A 520 8.65 -35.03 1.58
CA GLN A 520 8.13 -34.66 2.89
C GLN A 520 7.86 -35.87 3.78
N SER A 521 7.56 -37.03 3.19
CA SER A 521 7.38 -38.28 3.93
C SER A 521 8.69 -38.98 4.32
N ASN A 522 9.86 -38.48 3.90
CA ASN A 522 11.17 -39.05 4.19
C ASN A 522 12.01 -38.08 5.03
N GLU A 523 11.73 -38.06 6.33
CA GLU A 523 12.39 -37.17 7.31
C GLU A 523 13.93 -37.16 7.21
N PRO A 524 14.62 -38.31 7.05
CA PRO A 524 16.07 -38.33 6.87
C PRO A 524 16.55 -37.61 5.59
N LEU A 525 15.81 -37.74 4.49
CA LEU A 525 16.11 -37.09 3.22
C LEU A 525 15.79 -35.59 3.28
N ALA A 526 14.68 -35.21 3.91
CA ALA A 526 14.32 -33.81 4.16
C ALA A 526 15.34 -33.11 5.08
N GLN A 527 15.84 -33.78 6.12
CA GLN A 527 16.91 -33.26 6.98
C GLN A 527 18.25 -33.13 6.23
N LYS A 528 18.58 -34.07 5.34
CA LYS A 528 19.77 -33.95 4.47
C LYS A 528 19.63 -32.82 3.45
N LEU A 529 18.46 -32.64 2.84
CA LEU A 529 18.17 -31.57 1.88
C LEU A 529 18.00 -30.19 2.53
N ASN A 530 17.69 -30.14 3.83
CA ASN A 530 17.67 -28.93 4.64
C ASN A 530 19.05 -28.47 5.11
N LYS A 531 20.13 -29.21 4.83
CA LYS A 531 21.48 -28.64 4.96
C LYS A 531 21.60 -27.53 3.91
N LEU A 532 21.73 -26.30 4.41
CA LEU A 532 21.61 -25.00 3.72
C LEU A 532 22.34 -24.88 2.36
N ASP A 533 23.33 -25.74 2.07
CA ASP A 533 24.18 -25.65 0.89
C ASP A 533 23.77 -26.57 -0.29
N ILE A 534 23.16 -27.73 -0.02
CA ILE A 534 22.88 -28.75 -1.06
C ILE A 534 21.78 -28.27 -2.03
N LYS A 535 20.79 -27.53 -1.52
CA LYS A 535 19.66 -27.04 -2.30
C LYS A 535 20.09 -25.95 -3.30
N TRP A 536 20.99 -25.05 -2.89
CA TRP A 536 21.56 -24.02 -3.76
C TRP A 536 22.41 -24.65 -4.89
N GLN A 537 23.26 -25.64 -4.56
CA GLN A 537 24.06 -26.35 -5.56
C GLN A 537 23.21 -27.12 -6.58
N LEU A 538 22.07 -27.68 -6.13
CA LEU A 538 21.11 -28.37 -6.99
C LEU A 538 20.45 -27.40 -7.98
N ASP A 539 20.00 -26.23 -7.50
CA ASP A 539 19.40 -25.19 -8.33
C ASP A 539 20.37 -24.71 -9.42
N GLN A 540 21.64 -24.50 -9.06
CA GLN A 540 22.69 -24.12 -10.02
C GLN A 540 22.95 -25.20 -11.08
N LYS A 541 22.98 -26.47 -10.69
CA LYS A 541 23.14 -27.59 -11.63
C LYS A 541 21.95 -27.70 -12.57
N LEU A 542 20.73 -27.60 -12.05
CA LEU A 542 19.53 -27.70 -12.86
C LEU A 542 19.39 -26.51 -13.83
N GLN A 543 19.71 -25.29 -13.40
CA GLN A 543 19.71 -24.10 -14.27
C GLN A 543 20.72 -24.26 -15.42
N LYS A 544 21.90 -24.83 -15.15
CA LYS A 544 22.89 -25.16 -16.20
C LYS A 544 22.37 -26.21 -17.19
N ILE A 545 21.63 -27.21 -16.72
CA ILE A 545 21.02 -28.24 -17.58
C ILE A 545 19.94 -27.62 -18.47
N LEU A 546 19.08 -26.77 -17.93
CA LEU A 546 18.02 -26.08 -18.67
C LEU A 546 18.60 -25.12 -19.73
N ASN A 547 19.63 -24.35 -19.37
CA ASN A 547 20.31 -23.47 -20.32
C ASN A 547 20.96 -24.26 -21.46
N LYS A 548 21.48 -25.45 -21.19
CA LYS A 548 22.06 -26.34 -22.21
C LYS A 548 20.98 -26.96 -23.10
N ALA A 549 19.83 -27.34 -22.55
CA ALA A 549 18.70 -27.87 -23.31
C ALA A 549 18.12 -26.82 -24.27
N ARG A 550 18.01 -25.56 -23.83
CA ARG A 550 17.49 -24.45 -24.64
C ARG A 550 18.39 -24.05 -25.80
N LYS A 551 19.69 -24.28 -25.68
CA LYS A 551 20.62 -24.05 -26.79
C LYS A 551 20.32 -24.97 -28.00
N ASN A 552 19.63 -26.09 -27.77
CA ASN A 552 19.25 -27.06 -28.79
C ASN A 552 17.76 -26.97 -29.18
N ASP A 553 16.90 -26.36 -28.36
CA ASP A 553 15.48 -26.14 -28.65
C ASP A 553 15.01 -24.79 -28.03
N PRO A 554 14.80 -23.75 -28.86
CA PRO A 554 14.46 -22.40 -28.38
C PRO A 554 13.06 -22.27 -27.76
N ASP A 555 12.15 -23.21 -28.05
CA ASP A 555 10.73 -23.12 -27.65
C ASP A 555 10.49 -23.61 -26.20
N ILE A 556 11.54 -24.11 -25.54
CA ILE A 556 11.47 -24.48 -24.12
C ILE A 556 11.33 -23.20 -23.27
N PRO A 557 10.27 -23.08 -22.43
CA PRO A 557 9.96 -21.88 -21.66
C PRO A 557 11.10 -21.49 -20.70
N TYR A 558 11.21 -20.19 -20.41
CA TYR A 558 12.18 -19.68 -19.45
C TYR A 558 11.75 -20.12 -18.03
N LEU A 559 12.24 -21.28 -17.60
CA LEU A 559 12.26 -21.63 -16.18
C LEU A 559 13.50 -20.99 -15.56
N GLU A 560 13.29 -19.90 -14.83
CA GLU A 560 14.22 -19.53 -13.78
C GLU A 560 13.88 -20.39 -12.57
N ILE A 561 14.82 -21.22 -12.12
CA ILE A 561 14.63 -21.97 -10.88
C ILE A 561 14.84 -20.98 -9.74
N ASP A 562 13.78 -20.22 -9.49
CA ASP A 562 13.68 -19.39 -8.30
C ASP A 562 13.35 -20.25 -7.08
N GLN A 563 13.50 -19.61 -5.92
CA GLN A 563 13.38 -20.12 -4.56
C GLN A 563 12.15 -21.00 -4.26
N ILE A 564 11.13 -21.02 -5.13
CA ILE A 564 9.82 -21.62 -4.90
C ILE A 564 9.62 -22.96 -5.66
N SER A 565 10.48 -23.29 -6.63
CA SER A 565 10.15 -24.33 -7.63
C SER A 565 10.25 -25.79 -7.17
N PHE A 566 10.79 -26.10 -5.97
CA PHE A 566 10.97 -27.50 -5.55
C PHE A 566 10.60 -27.84 -4.10
N THR A 567 10.77 -26.91 -3.14
CA THR A 567 10.32 -27.09 -1.73
C THR A 567 10.32 -25.73 -1.01
N LEU A 568 9.40 -25.51 -0.06
CA LEU A 568 9.39 -24.31 0.80
C LEU A 568 10.74 -24.15 1.52
N ARG A 569 11.33 -22.95 1.49
CA ARG A 569 12.58 -22.64 2.22
C ARG A 569 12.27 -22.04 3.59
N SER A 570 13.08 -22.32 4.60
CA SER A 570 13.00 -21.61 5.88
C SER A 570 13.48 -20.16 5.69
N SER A 571 13.06 -19.26 6.58
CA SER A 571 13.48 -17.85 6.55
C SER A 571 15.00 -17.70 6.56
N GLN A 572 15.71 -18.57 7.30
CA GLN A 572 17.18 -18.59 7.34
C GLN A 572 17.79 -19.00 6.00
N THR A 573 17.21 -20.00 5.31
CA THR A 573 17.66 -20.42 3.98
C THR A 573 17.43 -19.35 2.92
N ASN A 574 16.38 -18.54 3.04
CA ASN A 574 16.14 -17.41 2.14
C ASN A 574 17.18 -16.31 2.31
N VAL A 575 17.54 -15.98 3.56
CA VAL A 575 18.60 -15.02 3.86
C VAL A 575 19.94 -15.49 3.31
N VAL A 576 20.33 -16.74 3.56
CA VAL A 576 21.60 -17.30 3.06
C VAL A 576 21.66 -17.28 1.52
N ALA A 577 20.58 -17.65 0.85
CA ALA A 577 20.54 -17.66 -0.62
C ALA A 577 20.63 -16.25 -1.21
N ALA A 578 19.93 -15.27 -0.63
CA ALA A 578 20.00 -13.87 -1.08
C ALA A 578 21.41 -13.30 -0.92
N LEU A 579 22.06 -13.56 0.22
CA LEU A 579 23.43 -13.10 0.46
C LEU A 579 24.45 -13.77 -0.49
N LYS A 580 24.28 -15.07 -0.80
CA LYS A 580 25.14 -15.76 -1.79
C LYS A 580 24.94 -15.25 -3.21
N GLN A 581 23.71 -14.89 -3.58
CA GLN A 581 23.41 -14.34 -4.90
C GLN A 581 24.08 -12.97 -5.13
N GLU A 582 24.09 -12.11 -4.11
CA GLU A 582 24.81 -10.83 -4.13
C GLU A 582 26.32 -11.02 -4.39
N ILE A 583 26.91 -12.07 -3.81
CA ILE A 583 28.33 -12.42 -3.99
C ILE A 583 28.59 -13.01 -5.39
N GLU A 584 27.73 -13.92 -5.86
CA GLU A 584 27.87 -14.60 -7.16
C GLU A 584 27.89 -13.60 -8.32
N GLN A 585 27.05 -12.56 -8.25
CA GLN A 585 27.02 -11.50 -9.25
C GLN A 585 28.39 -10.82 -9.39
N VAL A 586 29.02 -10.48 -8.26
CA VAL A 586 30.35 -9.86 -8.25
C VAL A 586 31.45 -10.85 -8.64
N LYS A 587 31.40 -12.11 -8.19
CA LYS A 587 32.38 -13.14 -8.62
C LYS A 587 32.39 -13.34 -10.13
N ASN A 588 31.24 -13.24 -10.79
CA ASN A 588 31.18 -13.33 -12.25
C ASN A 588 31.88 -12.14 -12.93
N ASP A 589 31.74 -10.94 -12.38
CA ASP A 589 32.44 -9.75 -12.88
C ASP A 589 33.96 -9.82 -12.65
N MET A 590 34.40 -10.52 -11.59
CA MET A 590 35.83 -10.72 -11.25
C MET A 590 36.58 -11.67 -12.20
N LYS A 591 35.89 -12.51 -12.98
CA LYS A 591 36.50 -13.58 -13.79
C LYS A 591 37.39 -13.08 -14.93
N ASN A 592 37.22 -11.84 -15.40
CA ASN A 592 37.90 -11.32 -16.60
C ASN A 592 38.59 -9.96 -16.40
N VAL A 593 38.88 -9.58 -15.15
CA VAL A 593 39.48 -8.28 -14.82
C VAL A 593 40.57 -8.42 -13.76
N ASP A 594 41.66 -7.66 -13.92
CA ASP A 594 42.78 -7.64 -12.96
C ASP A 594 42.48 -6.79 -11.72
N ARG A 595 41.65 -5.75 -11.88
CA ARG A 595 41.16 -4.90 -10.80
C ARG A 595 39.70 -4.53 -10.98
N ILE A 596 38.95 -4.48 -9.88
CA ILE A 596 37.52 -4.15 -9.88
C ILE A 596 37.12 -3.37 -8.63
N LYS A 597 36.15 -2.46 -8.82
CA LYS A 597 35.46 -1.81 -7.71
C LYS A 597 34.42 -2.76 -7.12
N ILE A 598 34.76 -3.34 -5.97
CA ILE A 598 33.86 -4.27 -5.28
C ILE A 598 32.82 -3.47 -4.49
N PRO A 599 31.52 -3.69 -4.70
CA PRO A 599 30.47 -3.00 -3.95
C PRO A 599 30.51 -3.41 -2.48
N LEU A 600 30.27 -2.43 -1.60
CA LEU A 600 30.26 -2.67 -0.15
C LEU A 600 29.18 -3.68 0.27
N SER A 601 28.07 -3.75 -0.48
CA SER A 601 26.98 -4.72 -0.25
C SER A 601 27.47 -6.16 -0.32
N ALA A 602 28.28 -6.51 -1.33
CA ALA A 602 28.81 -7.87 -1.49
C ALA A 602 29.80 -8.26 -0.38
N LEU A 603 30.63 -7.31 0.08
CA LEU A 603 31.52 -7.53 1.22
C LEU A 603 30.74 -7.71 2.53
N VAL A 604 29.70 -6.90 2.75
CA VAL A 604 28.80 -7.03 3.91
C VAL A 604 28.01 -8.35 3.83
N ALA A 605 27.63 -8.79 2.62
CA ALA A 605 26.97 -10.08 2.43
C ALA A 605 27.88 -11.24 2.82
N ALA A 606 29.15 -11.21 2.40
CA ALA A 606 30.14 -12.19 2.80
C ALA A 606 30.39 -12.18 4.32
N GLU A 607 30.60 -11.00 4.93
CA GLU A 607 30.72 -10.85 6.39
C GLU A 607 29.49 -11.40 7.14
N SER A 608 28.29 -11.16 6.60
CA SER A 608 27.03 -11.62 7.20
C SER A 608 26.90 -13.14 7.13
N LEU A 609 27.30 -13.77 6.01
CA LEU A 609 27.35 -15.23 5.87
C LEU A 609 28.33 -15.87 6.86
N LEU A 610 29.50 -15.25 7.08
CA LEU A 610 30.46 -15.70 8.10
C LEU A 610 29.86 -15.64 9.51
N LYS A 611 29.21 -14.52 9.88
CA LYS A 611 28.61 -14.31 11.22
C LYS A 611 27.48 -15.27 11.55
N ILE A 612 26.75 -15.76 10.55
CA ILE A 612 25.68 -16.75 10.74
C ILE A 612 26.18 -18.20 10.58
N GLY A 613 27.50 -18.41 10.57
CA GLY A 613 28.12 -19.74 10.53
C GLY A 613 28.00 -20.44 9.17
N GLN A 614 27.83 -19.68 8.08
CA GLN A 614 27.80 -20.18 6.69
C GLN A 614 29.10 -19.82 5.96
N ALA A 615 30.23 -20.14 6.60
CA ALA A 615 31.57 -19.96 6.07
C ALA A 615 31.98 -21.16 5.22
N ASP A 616 31.57 -21.18 3.95
CA ASP A 616 31.98 -22.22 3.00
C ASP A 616 33.01 -21.69 1.98
N ASP A 617 33.56 -22.62 1.20
CA ASP A 617 34.59 -22.35 0.19
C ASP A 617 34.17 -21.23 -0.77
N PHE A 618 32.87 -21.11 -1.09
CA PHE A 618 32.37 -20.07 -1.98
C PHE A 618 32.59 -18.65 -1.42
N VAL A 619 32.29 -18.45 -0.13
CA VAL A 619 32.48 -17.17 0.58
C VAL A 619 33.97 -16.88 0.82
N ILE A 620 34.75 -17.90 1.18
CA ILE A 620 36.20 -17.77 1.42
C ILE A 620 36.93 -17.43 0.13
N ASP A 621 36.61 -18.11 -0.98
CA ASP A 621 37.17 -17.81 -2.29
C ASP A 621 36.86 -16.38 -2.72
N PHE A 622 35.62 -15.92 -2.52
CA PHE A 622 35.24 -14.55 -2.85
C PHE A 622 36.07 -13.52 -2.08
N LEU A 623 36.21 -13.70 -0.76
CA LEU A 623 36.98 -12.78 0.08
C LEU A 623 38.47 -12.79 -0.27
N THR A 624 39.00 -13.95 -0.67
CA THR A 624 40.38 -14.11 -1.14
C THR A 624 40.60 -13.40 -2.47
N GLU A 625 39.73 -13.62 -3.46
CA GLU A 625 39.78 -12.90 -4.74
C GLU A 625 39.57 -11.38 -4.54
N ALA A 626 38.74 -10.98 -3.57
CA ALA A 626 38.49 -9.57 -3.26
C ALA A 626 39.74 -8.89 -2.70
N LEU A 627 40.56 -9.60 -1.93
CA LEU A 627 41.83 -9.10 -1.41
C LEU A 627 42.82 -8.78 -2.54
N GLU A 628 42.88 -9.65 -3.54
CA GLU A 628 43.79 -9.53 -4.69
C GLU A 628 43.33 -8.44 -5.65
N LYS A 629 42.04 -8.46 -6.05
CA LYS A 629 41.52 -7.70 -7.18
C LYS A 629 40.82 -6.38 -6.81
N ALA A 630 40.52 -6.11 -5.54
CA ALA A 630 39.88 -4.83 -5.18
C ALA A 630 40.77 -3.63 -5.53
N ASP A 631 40.17 -2.59 -6.11
CA ASP A 631 40.84 -1.32 -6.40
C ASP A 631 40.91 -0.37 -5.18
N SER A 632 40.05 -0.59 -4.18
CA SER A 632 39.91 0.26 -2.98
C SER A 632 40.62 -0.33 -1.75
N PRO A 633 41.47 0.46 -1.04
CA PRO A 633 42.09 0.05 0.23
C PRO A 633 41.06 -0.36 1.30
N MET A 634 39.89 0.29 1.30
CA MET A 634 38.81 -0.02 2.24
C MET A 634 38.21 -1.41 1.99
N ALA A 635 38.01 -1.78 0.72
CA ALA A 635 37.51 -3.09 0.34
C ALA A 635 38.51 -4.20 0.74
N LYS A 636 39.81 -3.97 0.50
CA LYS A 636 40.88 -4.89 0.96
C LYS A 636 40.90 -5.02 2.48
N SER A 637 40.84 -3.92 3.21
CA SER A 637 40.84 -3.93 4.68
C SER A 637 39.66 -4.72 5.25
N ARG A 638 38.47 -4.61 4.66
CA ARG A 638 37.29 -5.39 5.06
C ARG A 638 37.42 -6.87 4.73
N ALA A 639 37.93 -7.21 3.55
CA ALA A 639 38.20 -8.60 3.20
C ALA A 639 39.22 -9.25 4.16
N ILE A 640 40.31 -8.53 4.52
CA ILE A 640 41.29 -8.96 5.53
C ILE A 640 40.61 -9.18 6.88
N LYS A 641 39.80 -8.23 7.32
CA LYS A 641 39.10 -8.33 8.61
C LYS A 641 38.16 -9.53 8.65
N ALA A 642 37.36 -9.72 7.60
CA ALA A 642 36.42 -10.84 7.49
C ALA A 642 37.15 -12.20 7.49
N LEU A 643 38.25 -12.32 6.75
CA LEU A 643 39.09 -13.53 6.76
C LEU A 643 39.82 -13.73 8.10
N GLY A 644 40.19 -12.65 8.78
CA GLY A 644 40.78 -12.70 10.12
C GLY A 644 39.82 -13.22 11.19
N GLU A 645 38.54 -12.85 11.10
CA GLU A 645 37.48 -13.32 12.01
C GLU A 645 37.19 -14.83 11.88
N LEU A 646 37.60 -15.49 10.78
CA LEU A 646 37.54 -16.95 10.64
C LEU A 646 38.56 -17.66 11.53
N SER A 647 39.73 -17.04 11.76
CA SER A 647 40.80 -17.61 12.57
C SER A 647 40.50 -17.61 14.08
N SER A 648 39.57 -16.75 14.53
CA SER A 648 39.17 -16.63 15.93
C SER A 648 37.95 -17.49 16.32
N CYS A 649 37.22 -18.03 15.34
CA CYS A 649 36.02 -18.86 15.57
C CYS A 649 36.27 -20.38 15.62
N GLY A 650 37.53 -20.83 15.53
CA GLY A 650 37.91 -22.25 15.51
C GLY A 650 38.73 -22.69 16.72
N CYS A 651 38.12 -22.80 17.90
CA CYS A 651 38.68 -23.60 19.02
C CYS A 651 37.54 -24.18 19.87
N GLY A 652 37.04 -25.36 19.48
CA GLY A 652 36.04 -26.06 20.28
C GLY A 652 35.43 -27.33 19.66
N SER A 653 36.24 -28.35 19.34
CA SER A 653 35.94 -29.80 19.49
C SER A 653 36.93 -30.63 18.65
N LYS A 654 37.85 -31.34 19.30
CA LYS A 654 37.81 -32.79 19.59
C LYS A 654 37.83 -33.68 18.34
N SER A 655 39.06 -34.07 17.99
CA SER A 655 39.53 -35.42 17.64
C SER A 655 38.49 -36.52 17.42
N SER A 656 38.49 -37.11 16.21
CA SER A 656 38.94 -38.50 15.99
C SER A 656 38.90 -38.88 14.50
N ASN A 657 40.09 -39.18 13.97
CA ASN A 657 40.43 -39.83 12.69
C ASN A 657 39.83 -41.24 12.52
N PRO A 658 40.03 -41.92 11.36
CA PRO A 658 40.66 -41.47 10.10
C PRO A 658 39.75 -41.45 8.87
#